data_AF-C4LIC4-F1
#
_entry.id   AF-C4LIC4-F1
#
_cell.length_a   1.000
_cell.length_b   1.000
_cell.length_c   1.000
_cell.angle_alpha   90.00
_cell.angle_beta   90.00
_cell.angle_gamma   90.00
#
_symmetry.space_group_name_H-M   'P 1'
#
loop_
_entity.id
_entity.type
_entity.pdbx_description
1 polymer ?
#
loop_
_entity_poly.entity_id
_entity_poly.type
_entity_poly.pdbx_seq_one_letter_code
_entity_poly.pdbx_strand_id
1 'polypeptide(L)'
;MGTPTTDSEQSAIAYEQRVLDSLFTYVDRERRLSEEKLSSVLRRRTHDPRGLVERETAYSTLHDRLTMLSSAEIGLCFGRIDVVETDGEEPENPSPDNPELDRRYIGRIGLSDKDDDYRTLLMDWRAPGARPYYLATTAHPEGVALRRHLQTNGRTVTGVTDEYLDAEALNADGVNADSSPRGAGDESPLLSALNAARTGHMTDIVATIQREQDTIIRDPYRGVTVVEGGPGTGKTAVALHRVAYLLYTWRDVLSPTGVLVIGPNRTFIDYISRVLPTLGEGGVVLSTIGDLYPGVTSSRIDSELSREVKGSIEMVEILTNAVKNYQLVPDETTSLSVDGHHLDVTPAMVRAARTRARRSRKAHNQARGIFQDKFLDLLADAFADQIGEDPLGGNNLLDAGDQVALREDLEEEPAVIELMDSLWPELDPIDVLATLFSDESALQHATNDYDDLTREALRRADGRSFSTSDAALLDELATIIGLADIDEQRAKEERERSKRIAEAQDALDILAGSASQDVDDQFDPEILMAYDILDAAALAERQRVRDDRTTAERAQEDRLWSYGHVVVDEAQELSAMEWRMVMRRCPNHWMTLVGDTAQTGSPAGVESWSDTLEPFVQSRWHHHRLTINYRTPKEITDVVDHIRHHVAPDTSSDTAIRSNGRRPTMVYVPELESCRATDAESAHHESADSDHGQVRTPVVDKLQHVISEVAGAISSERTIAIVTAANNPDLHSCIDQAVQQSDLDQSVSILDPSETKGLEFDEVVIIEPEDIAYTAVQGFQDLYVAATRATQGLTVVYSGQPMFESA
;
A
#
# COMPACT_ATOMS: atom_id res chain seq x y z
N MET A 1 40.49 -5.47 21.10
CA MET A 1 40.30 -6.72 20.33
C MET A 1 39.39 -6.34 19.18
N GLY A 2 39.86 -6.47 17.95
CA GLY A 2 39.16 -6.00 16.74
C GLY A 2 37.89 -6.81 16.48
N THR A 3 36.90 -6.11 15.94
CA THR A 3 35.55 -6.54 15.52
C THR A 3 35.60 -7.70 14.51
N PRO A 4 35.12 -8.91 14.85
CA PRO A 4 35.09 -10.05 13.92
C PRO A 4 33.87 -10.09 12.96
N THR A 5 32.88 -9.19 13.13
CA THR A 5 31.61 -9.26 12.38
C THR A 5 31.66 -8.59 11.00
N THR A 6 32.35 -7.46 10.84
CA THR A 6 32.39 -6.72 9.57
C THR A 6 33.22 -7.39 8.47
N ASP A 7 34.32 -8.07 8.83
CA ASP A 7 35.14 -8.83 7.87
C ASP A 7 34.40 -10.06 7.32
N SER A 8 33.54 -10.68 8.14
CA SER A 8 32.72 -11.84 7.74
C SER A 8 31.68 -11.47 6.69
N GLU A 9 30.94 -10.38 6.91
CA GLU A 9 29.89 -9.92 6.00
C GLU A 9 30.48 -9.44 4.66
N GLN A 10 31.58 -8.68 4.69
CA GLN A 10 32.25 -8.26 3.46
C GLN A 10 32.82 -9.45 2.66
N SER A 11 33.32 -10.48 3.34
CA SER A 11 33.77 -11.72 2.69
C SER A 11 32.60 -12.47 2.02
N ALA A 12 31.45 -12.54 2.70
CA ALA A 12 30.24 -13.16 2.16
C ALA A 12 29.70 -12.41 0.93
N ILE A 13 29.62 -11.07 1.00
CA ILE A 13 29.24 -10.23 -0.15
C ILE A 13 30.19 -10.45 -1.32
N ALA A 14 31.51 -10.46 -1.07
CA ALA A 14 32.50 -10.68 -2.13
C ALA A 14 32.41 -12.09 -2.74
N TYR A 15 32.02 -13.10 -1.96
CA TYR A 15 31.76 -14.45 -2.48
C TYR A 15 30.54 -14.47 -3.40
N GLU A 16 29.41 -13.94 -2.93
CA GLU A 16 28.17 -13.95 -3.71
C GLU A 16 28.26 -13.04 -4.95
N GLN A 17 29.05 -11.96 -4.89
CA GLN A 17 29.35 -11.15 -6.07
C GLN A 17 30.02 -11.97 -7.18
N ARG A 18 31.01 -12.82 -6.83
CA ARG A 18 31.68 -13.69 -7.83
C ARG A 18 30.72 -14.69 -8.46
N VAL A 19 29.78 -15.22 -7.68
CA VAL A 19 28.74 -16.13 -8.19
C VAL A 19 27.81 -15.38 -9.14
N LEU A 20 27.33 -14.20 -8.72
CA LEU A 20 26.46 -13.35 -9.53
C LEU A 20 27.13 -12.93 -10.85
N ASP A 21 28.41 -12.56 -10.82
CA ASP A 21 29.21 -12.24 -12.02
C ASP A 21 29.29 -13.43 -13.00
N SER A 22 29.42 -14.66 -12.47
CA SER A 22 29.42 -15.89 -13.27
C SER A 22 28.06 -16.14 -13.94
N LEU A 23 26.96 -16.00 -13.19
CA LEU A 23 25.60 -16.13 -13.74
C LEU A 23 25.35 -15.09 -14.83
N PHE A 24 25.77 -13.85 -14.61
CA PHE A 24 25.66 -12.77 -15.58
C PHE A 24 26.50 -12.99 -16.84
N THR A 25 27.68 -13.60 -16.70
CA THR A 25 28.50 -14.01 -17.85
C THR A 25 27.76 -15.05 -18.71
N TYR A 26 27.03 -15.97 -18.07
CA TYR A 26 26.20 -16.95 -18.77
C TYR A 26 25.01 -16.30 -19.50
N VAL A 27 24.31 -15.38 -18.82
CA VAL A 27 23.21 -14.60 -19.41
C VAL A 27 23.68 -13.80 -20.63
N ASP A 28 24.81 -13.10 -20.52
CA ASP A 28 25.39 -12.32 -21.62
C ASP A 28 25.81 -13.22 -22.80
N ARG A 29 26.35 -14.41 -22.51
CA ARG A 29 26.68 -15.42 -23.54
C ARG A 29 25.42 -15.89 -24.28
N GLU A 30 24.38 -16.29 -23.56
CA GLU A 30 23.12 -16.76 -24.15
C GLU A 30 22.37 -15.64 -24.89
N ARG A 31 22.40 -14.40 -24.38
CA ARG A 31 21.83 -13.23 -25.06
C ARG A 31 22.50 -13.01 -26.41
N ARG A 32 23.84 -12.93 -26.43
CA ARG A 32 24.60 -12.76 -27.67
C ARG A 32 24.32 -13.88 -28.68
N LEU A 33 24.30 -15.14 -28.23
CA LEU A 33 23.97 -16.28 -29.10
C LEU A 33 22.54 -16.21 -29.66
N SER A 34 21.59 -15.73 -28.86
CA SER A 34 20.19 -15.58 -29.26
C SER A 34 20.01 -14.41 -30.23
N GLU A 35 20.70 -13.29 -30.04
CA GLU A 35 20.75 -12.15 -30.97
C GLU A 35 21.38 -12.56 -32.31
N GLU A 36 22.49 -13.28 -32.29
CA GLU A 36 23.15 -13.81 -33.50
C GLU A 36 22.20 -14.73 -34.28
N LYS A 37 21.52 -15.66 -33.59
CA LYS A 37 20.49 -16.53 -34.19
C LYS A 37 19.33 -15.73 -34.75
N LEU A 38 18.80 -14.76 -34.01
CA LEU A 38 17.68 -13.91 -34.44
C LEU A 38 18.06 -13.14 -35.71
N SER A 39 19.27 -12.56 -35.74
CA SER A 39 19.78 -11.87 -36.92
C SER A 39 19.88 -12.80 -38.14
N SER A 40 20.24 -14.08 -37.94
CA SER A 40 20.29 -15.08 -39.01
C SER A 40 18.89 -15.46 -39.53
N VAL A 41 17.91 -15.59 -38.63
CA VAL A 41 16.50 -15.87 -38.96
C VAL A 41 15.89 -14.70 -39.74
N LEU A 42 16.15 -13.46 -39.32
CA LEU A 42 15.68 -12.25 -40.01
C LEU A 42 16.32 -12.08 -41.40
N ARG A 43 17.57 -12.50 -41.59
CA ARG A 43 18.25 -12.46 -42.90
C ARG A 43 17.79 -13.57 -43.84
N ARG A 44 17.17 -14.64 -43.33
CA ARG A 44 16.68 -15.75 -44.15
C ARG A 44 15.48 -15.28 -44.99
N ARG A 45 15.67 -15.29 -46.31
CA ARG A 45 14.59 -15.07 -47.28
C ARG A 45 14.05 -16.42 -47.71
N THR A 46 12.74 -16.62 -47.53
CA THR A 46 12.01 -17.80 -47.98
C THR A 46 10.71 -17.35 -48.61
N HIS A 47 10.34 -17.99 -49.72
CA HIS A 47 9.08 -17.75 -50.44
C HIS A 47 8.10 -18.91 -50.28
N ASP A 48 8.52 -19.99 -49.60
CA ASP A 48 7.70 -21.13 -49.26
C ASP A 48 6.87 -20.84 -47.98
N PRO A 49 5.54 -21.07 -47.98
CA PRO A 49 4.68 -20.86 -46.81
C PRO A 49 5.14 -21.57 -45.54
N ARG A 50 5.63 -22.81 -45.65
CA ARG A 50 6.16 -23.55 -44.49
C ARG A 50 7.41 -22.88 -43.94
N GLY A 51 8.32 -22.44 -44.81
CA GLY A 51 9.50 -21.67 -44.41
C GLY A 51 9.15 -20.35 -43.72
N LEU A 52 8.06 -19.68 -44.10
CA LEU A 52 7.59 -18.45 -43.42
C LEU A 52 7.11 -18.75 -42.00
N VAL A 53 6.32 -19.80 -41.80
CA VAL A 53 5.85 -20.23 -40.47
C VAL A 53 7.02 -20.65 -39.58
N GLU A 54 7.96 -21.44 -40.11
CA GLU A 54 9.18 -21.83 -39.37
C GLU A 54 10.00 -20.59 -38.96
N ARG A 55 10.12 -19.59 -39.85
CA ARG A 55 10.82 -18.33 -39.56
C ARG A 55 10.09 -17.53 -38.48
N GLU A 56 8.77 -17.40 -38.58
CA GLU A 56 7.97 -16.63 -37.63
C GLU A 56 7.99 -17.28 -36.23
N THR A 57 7.88 -18.60 -36.18
CA THR A 57 7.96 -19.36 -34.91
C THR A 57 9.35 -19.20 -34.28
N ALA A 58 10.41 -19.31 -35.09
CA ALA A 58 11.78 -19.08 -34.62
C ALA A 58 12.01 -17.63 -34.16
N TYR A 59 11.45 -16.66 -34.88
CA TYR A 59 11.49 -15.25 -34.50
C TYR A 59 10.81 -15.03 -33.14
N SER A 60 9.55 -15.45 -32.98
CA SER A 60 8.80 -15.31 -31.71
C SER A 60 9.55 -15.97 -30.56
N THR A 61 9.98 -17.22 -30.73
CA THR A 61 10.70 -17.96 -29.68
C THR A 61 12.00 -17.26 -29.25
N LEU A 62 12.77 -16.73 -30.21
CA LEU A 62 14.01 -16.00 -29.92
C LEU A 62 13.73 -14.62 -29.31
N HIS A 63 12.69 -13.94 -29.77
CA HIS A 63 12.27 -12.65 -29.23
C HIS A 63 11.82 -12.80 -27.78
N ASP A 64 10.94 -13.75 -27.48
CA ASP A 64 10.47 -14.05 -26.12
C ASP A 64 11.64 -14.43 -25.21
N ARG A 65 12.61 -15.21 -25.72
CA ARG A 65 13.82 -15.57 -24.98
C ARG A 65 14.70 -14.34 -24.69
N LEU A 66 14.86 -13.41 -25.64
CA LEU A 66 15.61 -12.18 -25.42
C LEU A 66 14.92 -11.26 -24.42
N THR A 67 13.60 -11.09 -24.51
CA THR A 67 12.80 -10.33 -23.54
C THR A 67 12.96 -10.91 -22.13
N MET A 68 12.88 -12.24 -22.00
CA MET A 68 13.13 -12.94 -20.74
C MET A 68 14.55 -12.66 -20.20
N LEU A 69 15.59 -12.74 -21.04
CA LEU A 69 16.97 -12.46 -20.62
C LEU A 69 17.19 -10.99 -20.24
N SER A 70 16.57 -10.04 -20.97
CA SER A 70 16.62 -8.61 -20.65
C SER A 70 15.93 -8.29 -19.33
N SER A 71 14.79 -8.94 -19.03
CA SER A 71 14.11 -8.76 -17.74
C SER A 71 14.94 -9.23 -16.54
N ALA A 72 15.92 -10.10 -16.79
CA ALA A 72 16.81 -10.66 -15.79
C ALA A 72 18.04 -9.77 -15.49
N GLU A 73 18.21 -8.62 -16.17
CA GLU A 73 19.28 -7.66 -15.85
C GLU A 73 19.12 -7.04 -14.45
N ILE A 74 17.89 -6.98 -13.95
CA ILE A 74 17.55 -6.49 -12.62
C ILE A 74 17.09 -7.68 -11.77
N GLY A 75 17.78 -7.96 -10.67
CA GLY A 75 17.38 -8.99 -9.72
C GLY A 75 17.42 -10.41 -10.28
N LEU A 76 18.48 -10.74 -11.05
CA LEU A 76 18.70 -12.07 -11.63
C LEU A 76 18.56 -13.18 -10.57
N CYS A 77 19.29 -13.02 -9.46
CA CYS A 77 19.35 -13.94 -8.34
C CYS A 77 19.09 -13.14 -7.06
N PHE A 78 18.09 -13.55 -6.28
CA PHE A 78 17.70 -12.84 -5.05
C PHE A 78 17.87 -13.69 -3.80
N GLY A 79 18.23 -14.97 -3.95
CA GLY A 79 18.50 -15.81 -2.79
C GLY A 79 19.10 -17.16 -3.11
N ARG A 80 19.40 -17.90 -2.04
CA ARG A 80 20.01 -19.24 -2.05
C ARG A 80 19.41 -20.06 -0.92
N ILE A 81 19.22 -21.36 -1.15
CA ILE A 81 18.92 -22.34 -0.11
C ILE A 81 19.92 -23.49 -0.18
N ASP A 82 20.35 -23.96 0.98
CA ASP A 82 21.16 -25.16 1.12
C ASP A 82 20.25 -26.26 1.69
N VAL A 83 19.96 -27.29 0.89
CA VAL A 83 18.91 -28.28 1.14
C VAL A 83 19.52 -29.67 1.32
N VAL A 84 19.04 -30.43 2.31
CA VAL A 84 19.36 -31.85 2.45
C VAL A 84 18.57 -32.63 1.40
N GLU A 85 19.26 -33.36 0.53
CA GLU A 85 18.58 -34.18 -0.47
C GLU A 85 17.75 -35.28 0.20
N THR A 86 16.45 -35.24 -0.08
CA THR A 86 15.47 -36.21 0.43
C THR A 86 15.30 -37.24 -0.66
N ASP A 87 16.14 -38.29 -0.65
CA ASP A 87 15.98 -39.59 -1.34
C ASP A 87 17.33 -40.32 -1.54
N GLY A 88 18.44 -39.79 -1.02
CA GLY A 88 19.77 -40.41 -1.12
C GLY A 88 20.45 -40.21 -2.48
N GLU A 89 19.96 -39.25 -3.28
CA GLU A 89 20.64 -38.75 -4.47
C GLU A 89 21.86 -37.89 -4.07
N GLU A 90 22.92 -37.92 -4.89
CA GLU A 90 24.10 -37.07 -4.66
C GLU A 90 23.74 -35.61 -4.99
N PRO A 91 24.15 -34.63 -4.17
CA PRO A 91 23.83 -33.23 -4.39
C PRO A 91 24.45 -32.72 -5.70
N GLU A 92 23.63 -32.07 -6.53
CA GLU A 92 24.04 -31.53 -7.84
C GLU A 92 25.05 -30.38 -7.69
N ASN A 93 24.88 -29.55 -6.66
CA ASN A 93 25.73 -28.42 -6.31
C ASN A 93 26.15 -28.50 -4.83
N PRO A 94 27.16 -29.31 -4.46
CA PRO A 94 27.54 -29.49 -3.06
C PRO A 94 28.03 -28.17 -2.44
N SER A 95 27.56 -27.88 -1.23
CA SER A 95 28.03 -26.71 -0.48
C SER A 95 29.51 -26.91 -0.06
N PRO A 96 30.42 -25.95 -0.30
CA PRO A 96 31.81 -26.02 0.17
C PRO A 96 31.97 -26.33 1.66
N ASP A 97 31.04 -25.90 2.48
CA ASP A 97 31.09 -26.06 3.94
C ASP A 97 30.49 -27.40 4.40
N ASN A 98 29.49 -27.93 3.66
CA ASN A 98 28.89 -29.23 3.92
C ASN A 98 28.52 -29.94 2.59
N PRO A 99 29.29 -30.96 2.17
CA PRO A 99 29.07 -31.65 0.90
C PRO A 99 27.82 -32.52 0.85
N GLU A 100 27.09 -32.70 1.96
CA GLU A 100 25.79 -33.39 1.98
C GLU A 100 24.63 -32.46 1.62
N LEU A 101 24.86 -31.13 1.59
CA LEU A 101 23.86 -30.14 1.24
C LEU A 101 23.95 -29.75 -0.23
N ASP A 102 22.81 -29.76 -0.92
CA ASP A 102 22.65 -29.23 -2.26
C ASP A 102 22.34 -27.72 -2.21
N ARG A 103 23.23 -26.93 -2.81
CA ARG A 103 23.13 -25.46 -2.87
C ARG A 103 22.34 -25.04 -4.10
N ARG A 104 21.16 -24.47 -3.88
CA ARG A 104 20.27 -24.00 -4.95
C ARG A 104 20.15 -22.49 -4.91
N TYR A 105 20.64 -21.83 -5.94
CA TYR A 105 20.40 -20.41 -6.17
C TYR A 105 19.02 -20.19 -6.78
N ILE A 106 18.27 -19.22 -6.27
CA ILE A 106 16.90 -18.91 -6.69
C ILE A 106 16.87 -17.55 -7.39
N GLY A 107 16.26 -17.52 -8.56
CA GLY A 107 16.23 -16.34 -9.41
C GLY A 107 14.99 -16.22 -10.28
N ARG A 108 14.93 -15.13 -11.05
CA ARG A 108 13.78 -14.84 -11.94
C ARG A 108 13.68 -15.78 -13.13
N ILE A 109 14.81 -16.36 -13.54
CA ILE A 109 14.93 -17.23 -14.70
C ILE A 109 15.69 -18.49 -14.34
N GLY A 110 15.37 -19.60 -15.00
CA GLY A 110 16.17 -20.82 -14.92
C GLY A 110 17.41 -20.74 -15.80
N LEU A 111 18.58 -21.00 -15.22
CA LEU A 111 19.86 -21.17 -15.92
C LEU A 111 20.42 -22.55 -15.61
N SER A 112 20.79 -23.27 -16.66
CA SER A 112 21.46 -24.57 -16.58
C SER A 112 22.70 -24.56 -17.47
N ASP A 113 23.77 -25.22 -17.04
CA ASP A 113 25.00 -25.32 -17.82
C ASP A 113 24.93 -26.50 -18.80
N LYS A 114 24.80 -26.21 -20.09
CA LYS A 114 24.71 -27.24 -21.14
C LYS A 114 26.02 -28.02 -21.31
N ASP A 115 27.15 -27.43 -20.91
CA ASP A 115 28.47 -28.04 -21.04
C ASP A 115 28.77 -29.00 -19.85
N ASP A 116 27.97 -28.95 -18.78
CA ASP A 116 28.09 -29.74 -17.54
C ASP A 116 26.78 -30.49 -17.22
N ASP A 117 26.36 -31.40 -18.12
CA ASP A 117 25.16 -32.25 -18.00
C ASP A 117 23.85 -31.52 -17.59
N TYR A 118 23.69 -30.27 -18.06
CA TYR A 118 22.55 -29.40 -17.71
C TYR A 118 22.47 -29.05 -16.22
N ARG A 119 23.62 -28.99 -15.53
CA ARG A 119 23.70 -28.65 -14.12
C ARG A 119 22.94 -27.36 -13.82
N THR A 120 22.04 -27.40 -12.84
CA THR A 120 21.25 -26.22 -12.45
C THR A 120 22.15 -25.15 -11.82
N LEU A 121 22.34 -24.02 -12.51
CA LEU A 121 23.11 -22.88 -11.99
C LEU A 121 22.22 -21.89 -11.23
N LEU A 122 21.01 -21.68 -11.73
CA LEU A 122 20.00 -20.80 -11.16
C LEU A 122 18.64 -21.43 -11.37
N MET A 123 17.89 -21.62 -10.29
CA MET A 123 16.56 -22.17 -10.34
C MET A 123 15.55 -21.03 -10.55
N ASP A 124 14.63 -21.23 -11.49
CA ASP A 124 13.47 -20.35 -11.63
C ASP A 124 12.64 -20.44 -10.34
N TRP A 125 12.33 -19.30 -9.75
CA TRP A 125 11.52 -19.21 -8.54
C TRP A 125 10.14 -19.88 -8.65
N ARG A 126 9.64 -20.05 -9.88
CA ARG A 126 8.38 -20.75 -10.17
C ARG A 126 8.52 -22.28 -10.14
N ALA A 127 9.74 -22.81 -10.12
CA ALA A 127 9.98 -24.25 -10.15
C ALA A 127 9.59 -24.91 -8.82
N PRO A 128 9.11 -26.17 -8.83
CA PRO A 128 8.82 -26.91 -7.60
C PRO A 128 10.01 -27.02 -6.65
N GLY A 129 11.25 -27.12 -7.17
CA GLY A 129 12.46 -27.18 -6.36
C GLY A 129 12.79 -25.88 -5.60
N ALA A 130 12.23 -24.73 -6.03
CA ALA A 130 12.37 -23.45 -5.36
C ALA A 130 11.30 -23.23 -4.27
N ARG A 131 10.30 -24.13 -4.19
CA ARG A 131 9.22 -24.07 -3.19
C ARG A 131 9.71 -23.89 -1.75
N PRO A 132 10.74 -24.62 -1.28
CA PRO A 132 11.20 -24.49 0.10
C PRO A 132 11.72 -23.08 0.40
N TYR A 133 12.23 -22.35 -0.58
CA TYR A 133 12.67 -20.96 -0.39
C TYR A 133 11.58 -20.07 0.20
N TYR A 134 10.32 -20.26 -0.21
CA TYR A 134 9.19 -19.43 0.22
C TYR A 134 8.40 -20.01 1.38
N LEU A 135 8.32 -21.34 1.44
CA LEU A 135 7.45 -22.01 2.41
C LEU A 135 8.20 -22.50 3.64
N ALA A 136 9.51 -22.75 3.56
CA ALA A 136 10.26 -23.28 4.68
C ALA A 136 10.27 -22.29 5.84
N THR A 137 10.00 -22.81 7.02
CA THR A 137 10.01 -22.12 8.31
C THR A 137 10.81 -22.96 9.29
N THR A 138 11.26 -22.40 10.41
CA THR A 138 11.95 -23.21 11.44
C THR A 138 11.06 -24.31 12.04
N ALA A 139 9.74 -24.15 11.97
CA ALA A 139 8.79 -25.19 12.38
C ALA A 139 8.64 -26.31 11.33
N HIS A 140 8.73 -25.95 10.04
CA HIS A 140 8.64 -26.85 8.90
C HIS A 140 9.74 -26.50 7.89
N PRO A 141 10.99 -26.98 8.11
CA PRO A 141 12.14 -26.55 7.31
C PRO A 141 12.14 -27.09 5.87
N GLU A 142 11.28 -28.06 5.53
CA GLU A 142 11.17 -28.64 4.18
C GLU A 142 12.55 -29.10 3.63
N GLY A 143 13.43 -29.56 4.51
CA GLY A 143 14.80 -29.99 4.18
C GLY A 143 15.84 -28.87 4.06
N VAL A 144 15.46 -27.60 4.24
CA VAL A 144 16.36 -26.44 4.14
C VAL A 144 17.14 -26.27 5.44
N ALA A 145 18.47 -26.24 5.36
CA ALA A 145 19.36 -25.95 6.48
C ALA A 145 19.63 -24.44 6.61
N LEU A 146 19.96 -23.80 5.48
CA LEU A 146 20.28 -22.37 5.40
C LEU A 146 19.52 -21.74 4.24
N ARG A 147 18.85 -20.61 4.51
CA ARG A 147 18.29 -19.70 3.51
C ARG A 147 19.07 -18.40 3.55
N ARG A 148 19.61 -17.97 2.41
CA ARG A 148 20.32 -16.69 2.25
C ARG A 148 19.56 -15.78 1.31
N HIS A 149 19.30 -14.57 1.74
CA HIS A 149 18.75 -13.49 0.93
C HIS A 149 19.89 -12.64 0.35
N LEU A 150 19.79 -12.29 -0.93
CA LEU A 150 20.76 -11.48 -1.64
C LEU A 150 20.13 -10.14 -2.01
N GLN A 151 20.71 -9.05 -1.54
CA GLN A 151 20.34 -7.71 -1.98
C GLN A 151 21.20 -7.31 -3.16
N THR A 152 20.58 -7.02 -4.29
CA THR A 152 21.28 -6.65 -5.53
C THR A 152 20.79 -5.31 -6.05
N ASN A 153 21.71 -4.41 -6.40
CA ASN A 153 21.42 -3.24 -7.21
C ASN A 153 21.98 -3.49 -8.63
N GLY A 154 21.09 -3.82 -9.57
CA GLY A 154 21.49 -4.29 -10.90
C GLY A 154 22.40 -5.52 -10.81
N ARG A 155 23.70 -5.36 -11.07
CA ARG A 155 24.69 -6.46 -11.09
C ARG A 155 25.57 -6.53 -9.84
N THR A 156 25.38 -5.63 -8.89
CA THR A 156 26.19 -5.57 -7.66
C THR A 156 25.41 -6.07 -6.45
N VAL A 157 26.00 -6.96 -5.66
CA VAL A 157 25.49 -7.40 -4.36
C VAL A 157 25.80 -6.31 -3.33
N THR A 158 24.77 -5.75 -2.71
CA THR A 158 24.88 -4.70 -1.69
C THR A 158 24.82 -5.25 -0.28
N GLY A 159 24.23 -6.43 -0.09
CA GLY A 159 24.03 -7.03 1.22
C GLY A 159 23.62 -8.50 1.12
N VAL A 160 23.89 -9.25 2.19
CA VAL A 160 23.50 -10.65 2.34
C VAL A 160 22.88 -10.85 3.72
N THR A 161 21.86 -11.69 3.79
CA THR A 161 21.20 -11.99 5.07
C THR A 161 20.95 -13.48 5.17
N ASP A 162 21.47 -14.10 6.23
CA ASP A 162 21.40 -15.54 6.47
C ASP A 162 20.34 -15.90 7.50
N GLU A 163 19.58 -16.94 7.19
CA GLU A 163 18.55 -17.51 8.03
C GLU A 163 18.74 -19.03 8.15
N TYR A 164 19.08 -19.49 9.35
CA TYR A 164 19.27 -20.90 9.65
C TYR A 164 17.92 -21.52 10.06
N LEU A 165 17.49 -22.53 9.32
CA LEU A 165 16.18 -23.18 9.48
C LEU A 165 16.27 -24.53 10.21
N ASP A 166 17.45 -25.16 10.22
CA ASP A 166 17.70 -26.42 10.92
C ASP A 166 18.64 -26.22 12.13
N ALA A 167 18.20 -26.67 13.30
CA ALA A 167 18.92 -26.55 14.55
C ALA A 167 20.11 -27.53 14.67
N GLU A 168 20.11 -28.65 13.92
CA GLU A 168 21.23 -29.58 13.93
C GLU A 168 22.44 -29.03 13.16
N ALA A 169 22.20 -28.23 12.11
CA ALA A 169 23.25 -27.57 11.32
C ALA A 169 24.05 -26.51 12.11
N LEU A 170 23.43 -25.86 13.11
CA LEU A 170 24.09 -24.90 14.01
C LEU A 170 25.26 -25.51 14.80
N ASN A 171 25.26 -26.83 15.02
CA ASN A 171 26.32 -27.52 15.75
C ASN A 171 27.56 -27.81 14.89
N ALA A 172 27.48 -27.68 13.56
CA ALA A 172 28.58 -28.00 12.65
C ALA A 172 29.60 -26.87 12.48
N ASP A 173 29.21 -25.60 12.67
CA ASP A 173 30.04 -24.41 12.41
C ASP A 173 30.95 -23.96 13.57
N GLY A 174 31.14 -24.79 14.60
CA GLY A 174 32.26 -24.61 15.54
C GLY A 174 32.23 -23.34 16.41
N VAL A 175 31.06 -22.75 16.65
CA VAL A 175 30.90 -21.74 17.71
C VAL A 175 31.01 -22.44 19.06
N ASN A 176 32.12 -22.25 19.76
CA ASN A 176 32.45 -22.91 21.04
C ASN A 176 31.32 -22.77 22.08
N ALA A 177 30.45 -23.78 22.15
CA ALA A 177 29.50 -23.98 23.23
C ALA A 177 30.19 -24.71 24.39
N ASP A 178 31.00 -23.99 25.17
CA ASP A 178 31.45 -24.48 26.47
C ASP A 178 30.87 -23.60 27.59
N SER A 179 30.10 -24.26 28.47
CA SER A 179 29.46 -23.79 29.71
C SER A 179 28.13 -23.01 29.64
N SER A 180 27.02 -23.73 29.44
CA SER A 180 25.74 -23.49 30.15
C SER A 180 24.87 -24.77 30.17
N PRO A 181 24.05 -25.00 31.22
CA PRO A 181 23.38 -26.29 31.41
C PRO A 181 22.18 -26.46 30.48
N ARG A 182 22.11 -27.64 29.87
CA ARG A 182 21.05 -28.11 28.96
C ARG A 182 19.65 -27.99 29.59
N GLY A 183 18.79 -27.19 28.96
CA GLY A 183 17.34 -27.13 29.08
C GLY A 183 16.74 -26.91 27.68
N ALA A 184 15.55 -27.45 27.43
CA ALA A 184 14.95 -27.58 26.09
C ALA A 184 14.76 -26.25 25.33
N GLY A 185 15.08 -26.25 24.03
CA GLY A 185 14.92 -25.14 23.09
C GLY A 185 16.19 -24.29 22.99
N ASP A 186 17.09 -24.61 22.07
CA ASP A 186 18.38 -23.91 21.95
C ASP A 186 18.22 -22.60 21.13
N GLU A 187 17.98 -21.50 21.86
CA GLU A 187 17.63 -20.15 21.37
C GLU A 187 18.85 -19.27 21.02
N SER A 188 20.06 -19.83 20.97
CA SER A 188 21.33 -19.08 20.91
C SER A 188 21.55 -18.17 19.67
N PRO A 189 21.23 -18.59 18.43
CA PRO A 189 21.42 -17.74 17.25
C PRO A 189 20.39 -16.62 17.14
N LEU A 190 19.13 -16.90 17.52
CA LEU A 190 18.06 -15.90 17.63
C LEU A 190 18.45 -14.80 18.61
N LEU A 191 18.96 -15.18 19.79
CA LEU A 191 19.44 -14.23 20.80
C LEU A 191 20.65 -13.42 20.32
N SER A 192 21.53 -14.00 19.49
CA SER A 192 22.67 -13.28 18.90
C SER A 192 22.24 -12.26 17.83
N ALA A 193 21.31 -12.62 16.94
CA ALA A 193 20.75 -11.71 15.93
C ALA A 193 19.91 -10.59 16.56
N LEU A 194 19.20 -10.88 17.65
CA LEU A 194 18.44 -9.91 18.41
C LEU A 194 19.30 -8.86 19.12
N ASN A 195 20.56 -9.19 19.42
CA ASN A 195 21.48 -8.31 20.14
C ASN A 195 22.45 -7.50 19.22
N ALA A 196 22.35 -7.68 17.90
CA ALA A 196 23.08 -6.88 16.92
C ALA A 196 22.59 -5.42 16.91
N ALA A 197 23.49 -4.48 16.59
CA ALA A 197 23.19 -3.05 16.54
C ALA A 197 22.13 -2.75 15.46
N ARG A 198 21.15 -1.89 15.78
CA ARG A 198 20.11 -1.48 14.83
C ARG A 198 20.56 -0.27 14.01
N THR A 199 20.23 -0.27 12.72
CA THR A 199 20.66 0.76 11.75
C THR A 199 19.56 1.80 11.45
N GLY A 200 18.63 2.03 12.37
CA GLY A 200 17.46 2.92 12.15
C GLY A 200 16.41 2.32 11.21
N HIS A 201 16.65 1.09 10.74
CA HIS A 201 15.71 0.27 9.98
C HIS A 201 15.57 -1.09 10.67
N MET A 202 14.37 -1.68 10.61
CA MET A 202 14.06 -2.97 11.22
C MET A 202 14.93 -4.07 10.57
N THR A 203 15.87 -4.65 11.33
CA THR A 203 16.67 -5.78 10.82
C THR A 203 15.82 -7.05 10.81
N ASP A 204 15.99 -7.87 9.78
CA ASP A 204 15.15 -9.04 9.55
C ASP A 204 15.48 -10.16 10.55
N ILE A 205 14.68 -10.28 11.61
CA ILE A 205 14.76 -11.38 12.57
C ILE A 205 13.81 -12.48 12.09
N VAL A 206 14.19 -13.16 11.00
CA VAL A 206 13.53 -14.38 10.54
C VAL A 206 14.02 -15.62 11.30
N ALA A 207 14.92 -15.47 12.27
CA ALA A 207 15.63 -16.59 12.88
C ALA A 207 14.79 -17.50 13.82
N THR A 208 13.45 -17.44 13.82
CA THR A 208 12.58 -18.55 14.26
C THR A 208 11.09 -18.21 14.04
N ILE A 209 10.57 -18.53 12.86
CA ILE A 209 9.11 -18.59 12.67
C ILE A 209 8.56 -19.73 13.53
N GLN A 210 7.93 -19.37 14.65
CA GLN A 210 7.36 -20.30 15.60
C GLN A 210 6.16 -21.04 15.01
N ARG A 211 5.76 -22.16 15.63
CA ARG A 211 4.57 -22.94 15.23
C ARG A 211 3.30 -22.07 15.13
N GLU A 212 3.14 -21.08 16.02
CA GLU A 212 2.02 -20.12 15.97
C GLU A 212 2.03 -19.29 14.67
N GLN A 213 3.19 -18.72 14.32
CA GLN A 213 3.36 -17.91 13.12
C GLN A 213 3.20 -18.72 11.83
N ASP A 214 3.76 -19.95 11.77
CA ASP A 214 3.61 -20.83 10.60
C ASP A 214 2.14 -21.24 10.36
N THR A 215 1.38 -21.48 11.44
CA THR A 215 -0.06 -21.79 11.34
C THR A 215 -0.83 -20.64 10.68
N ILE A 216 -0.49 -19.40 11.00
CA ILE A 216 -1.11 -18.20 10.44
C ILE A 216 -0.69 -18.00 8.97
N ILE A 217 0.61 -18.17 8.67
CA ILE A 217 1.15 -18.06 7.31
C ILE A 217 0.44 -19.03 6.37
N ARG A 218 0.24 -20.28 6.80
CA ARG A 218 -0.33 -21.36 5.98
C ARG A 218 -1.85 -21.50 6.08
N ASP A 219 -2.56 -20.62 6.81
CA ASP A 219 -4.02 -20.70 6.95
C ASP A 219 -4.70 -20.59 5.57
N PRO A 220 -5.43 -21.64 5.11
CA PRO A 220 -6.07 -21.66 3.81
C PRO A 220 -7.36 -20.82 3.75
N TYR A 221 -7.78 -20.21 4.86
CA TYR A 221 -9.01 -19.40 4.93
C TYR A 221 -8.99 -18.27 3.88
N ARG A 222 -10.07 -18.21 3.10
CA ARG A 222 -10.30 -17.24 2.02
C ARG A 222 -11.37 -16.24 2.44
N GLY A 223 -11.05 -15.45 3.45
CA GLY A 223 -11.87 -14.34 3.94
C GLY A 223 -10.97 -13.36 4.69
N VAL A 224 -11.55 -12.59 5.59
CA VAL A 224 -10.80 -11.66 6.43
C VAL A 224 -10.11 -12.44 7.56
N THR A 225 -8.80 -12.35 7.61
CA THR A 225 -7.95 -12.88 8.68
C THR A 225 -7.34 -11.72 9.43
N VAL A 226 -7.60 -11.62 10.73
CA VAL A 226 -6.97 -10.64 11.63
C VAL A 226 -5.84 -11.34 12.39
N VAL A 227 -4.64 -10.77 12.31
CA VAL A 227 -3.46 -11.19 13.06
C VAL A 227 -3.17 -10.11 14.09
N GLU A 228 -3.58 -10.39 15.33
CA GLU A 228 -3.37 -9.51 16.47
C GLU A 228 -2.15 -9.96 17.26
N GLY A 229 -1.35 -9.01 17.75
CA GLY A 229 -0.24 -9.30 18.64
C GLY A 229 0.37 -8.02 19.16
N GLY A 230 1.03 -8.05 20.30
CA GLY A 230 1.68 -6.87 20.83
C GLY A 230 2.95 -6.46 20.08
N PRO A 231 3.64 -5.41 20.54
CA PRO A 231 4.94 -5.00 20.03
C PRO A 231 5.93 -6.16 20.07
N GLY A 232 6.76 -6.30 19.04
CA GLY A 232 7.85 -7.29 19.05
C GLY A 232 7.45 -8.76 18.87
N THR A 233 6.19 -9.05 18.51
CA THR A 233 5.69 -10.41 18.22
C THR A 233 5.91 -10.88 16.78
N GLY A 234 6.44 -10.02 15.90
CA GLY A 234 6.73 -10.36 14.50
C GLY A 234 5.57 -10.27 13.53
N LYS A 235 4.48 -9.58 13.91
CA LYS A 235 3.29 -9.29 13.10
C LYS A 235 3.56 -9.00 11.62
N THR A 236 4.36 -7.98 11.33
CA THR A 236 4.69 -7.60 9.95
C THR A 236 5.37 -8.73 9.19
N ALA A 237 6.32 -9.44 9.81
CA ALA A 237 7.00 -10.57 9.17
C ALA A 237 6.02 -11.70 8.83
N VAL A 238 5.09 -12.02 9.74
CA VAL A 238 4.00 -12.99 9.49
C VAL A 238 3.15 -12.56 8.29
N ALA A 239 2.81 -11.27 8.20
CA ALA A 239 2.06 -10.70 7.08
C ALA A 239 2.79 -10.93 5.74
N LEU A 240 4.08 -10.61 5.69
CA LEU A 240 4.91 -10.73 4.50
C LEU A 240 5.11 -12.18 4.06
N HIS A 241 5.44 -13.06 5.00
CA HIS A 241 5.56 -14.49 4.71
C HIS A 241 4.23 -15.08 4.25
N ARG A 242 3.10 -14.61 4.79
CA ARG A 242 1.78 -14.99 4.29
C ARG A 242 1.56 -14.51 2.85
N VAL A 243 1.91 -13.27 2.51
CA VAL A 243 1.84 -12.79 1.11
C VAL A 243 2.70 -13.65 0.19
N ALA A 244 3.93 -13.95 0.57
CA ALA A 244 4.82 -14.82 -0.20
C ALA A 244 4.23 -16.23 -0.37
N TYR A 245 3.71 -16.82 0.71
CA TYR A 245 3.01 -18.10 0.70
C TYR A 245 1.81 -18.09 -0.27
N LEU A 246 1.00 -17.03 -0.23
CA LEU A 246 -0.20 -16.88 -1.06
C LEU A 246 0.14 -16.67 -2.52
N LEU A 247 1.13 -15.82 -2.84
CA LEU A 247 1.60 -15.60 -4.20
C LEU A 247 2.18 -16.88 -4.82
N TYR A 248 2.87 -17.70 -4.03
CA TYR A 248 3.38 -18.98 -4.49
C TYR A 248 2.27 -20.02 -4.67
N THR A 249 1.43 -20.20 -3.65
CA THR A 249 0.42 -21.27 -3.60
C THR A 249 -0.79 -20.98 -4.50
N TRP A 250 -1.18 -19.71 -4.61
CA TRP A 250 -2.37 -19.24 -5.34
C TRP A 250 -2.02 -18.31 -6.52
N ARG A 251 -0.84 -18.49 -7.12
CA ARG A 251 -0.36 -17.71 -8.29
C ARG A 251 -1.39 -17.54 -9.39
N ASP A 252 -2.09 -18.60 -9.76
CA ASP A 252 -3.01 -18.58 -10.91
C ASP A 252 -4.26 -17.72 -10.64
N VAL A 253 -4.58 -17.48 -9.36
CA VAL A 253 -5.67 -16.61 -8.92
C VAL A 253 -5.18 -15.17 -8.74
N LEU A 254 -3.99 -14.97 -8.18
CA LEU A 254 -3.48 -13.65 -7.79
C LEU A 254 -2.69 -12.92 -8.88
N SER A 255 -2.07 -13.62 -9.82
CA SER A 255 -1.29 -13.00 -10.91
C SER A 255 -2.09 -12.00 -11.78
N PRO A 256 -3.37 -12.27 -12.13
CA PRO A 256 -4.17 -11.32 -12.93
C PRO A 256 -4.68 -10.11 -12.15
N THR A 257 -4.95 -10.27 -10.85
CA THR A 257 -5.59 -9.26 -10.00
C THR A 257 -4.61 -8.50 -9.10
N GLY A 258 -3.42 -9.04 -8.89
CA GLY A 258 -2.44 -8.53 -7.94
C GLY A 258 -2.84 -8.64 -6.46
N VAL A 259 -1.92 -8.23 -5.61
CA VAL A 259 -2.01 -8.14 -4.15
C VAL A 259 -1.67 -6.70 -3.75
N LEU A 260 -2.53 -6.07 -2.96
CA LEU A 260 -2.27 -4.74 -2.39
C LEU A 260 -1.71 -4.89 -0.98
N VAL A 261 -0.60 -4.24 -0.68
CA VAL A 261 -0.05 -4.12 0.67
C VAL A 261 -0.10 -2.64 1.08
N ILE A 262 -0.87 -2.37 2.12
CA ILE A 262 -1.04 -1.04 2.71
C ILE A 262 -0.16 -0.96 3.96
N GLY A 263 0.78 -0.02 3.94
CA GLY A 263 1.67 0.26 5.07
C GLY A 263 1.37 1.61 5.73
N PRO A 264 1.87 1.83 6.96
CA PRO A 264 1.60 3.04 7.74
C PRO A 264 2.31 4.28 7.18
N ASN A 265 3.50 4.13 6.59
CA ASN A 265 4.30 5.24 6.08
C ASN A 265 5.20 4.81 4.91
N ARG A 266 5.79 5.79 4.21
CA ARG A 266 6.64 5.53 3.03
C ARG A 266 7.94 4.82 3.37
N THR A 267 8.57 5.12 4.51
CA THR A 267 9.78 4.44 4.98
C THR A 267 9.55 2.94 5.14
N PHE A 268 8.40 2.55 5.67
CA PHE A 268 7.96 1.17 5.77
C PHE A 268 7.78 0.56 4.38
N ILE A 269 7.09 1.24 3.47
CA ILE A 269 6.90 0.75 2.08
C ILE A 269 8.25 0.52 1.38
N ASP A 270 9.19 1.45 1.51
CA ASP A 270 10.55 1.32 0.97
C ASP A 270 11.28 0.13 1.58
N TYR A 271 11.12 -0.13 2.88
CA TYR A 271 11.66 -1.31 3.54
C TYR A 271 11.05 -2.61 2.99
N ILE A 272 9.72 -2.70 2.91
CA ILE A 272 9.02 -3.89 2.42
C ILE A 272 9.38 -4.18 0.97
N SER A 273 9.59 -3.16 0.15
CA SER A 273 10.04 -3.32 -1.24
C SER A 273 11.39 -4.05 -1.35
N ARG A 274 12.22 -4.02 -0.30
CA ARG A 274 13.51 -4.72 -0.21
C ARG A 274 13.36 -6.17 0.27
N VAL A 275 12.36 -6.45 1.11
CA VAL A 275 12.14 -7.76 1.77
C VAL A 275 11.22 -8.68 0.98
N LEU A 276 10.29 -8.13 0.20
CA LEU A 276 9.57 -8.85 -0.84
C LEU A 276 10.31 -8.67 -2.18
N PRO A 277 11.42 -9.39 -2.46
CA PRO A 277 12.00 -9.33 -3.78
C PRO A 277 10.98 -9.87 -4.79
N THR A 278 10.42 -8.97 -5.60
CA THR A 278 9.66 -9.18 -6.86
C THR A 278 9.19 -10.60 -7.09
N LEU A 279 8.35 -11.10 -6.19
CA LEU A 279 7.72 -12.40 -6.23
C LEU A 279 6.60 -12.32 -7.28
N GLY A 280 7.01 -12.40 -8.54
CA GLY A 280 6.15 -12.39 -9.73
C GLY A 280 5.83 -11.01 -10.27
N GLU A 281 6.57 -10.57 -11.29
CA GLU A 281 6.12 -9.71 -12.42
C GLU A 281 5.08 -8.62 -12.13
N GLY A 282 5.29 -7.81 -11.09
CA GLY A 282 4.39 -6.72 -10.75
C GLY A 282 3.01 -7.21 -10.28
N GLY A 283 2.95 -8.31 -9.53
CA GLY A 283 1.74 -8.79 -8.88
C GLY A 283 1.49 -8.15 -7.51
N VAL A 284 2.40 -7.31 -7.00
CA VAL A 284 2.25 -6.66 -5.68
C VAL A 284 2.28 -5.15 -5.84
N VAL A 285 1.27 -4.48 -5.33
CA VAL A 285 1.19 -3.01 -5.22
C VAL A 285 1.45 -2.65 -3.77
N LEU A 286 2.46 -1.82 -3.53
CA LEU A 286 2.76 -1.26 -2.22
C LEU A 286 2.25 0.19 -2.19
N SER A 287 1.43 0.54 -1.21
CA SER A 287 0.91 1.91 -1.08
C SER A 287 0.69 2.30 0.37
N THR A 288 0.54 3.61 0.63
CA THR A 288 0.02 4.11 1.90
C THR A 288 -1.46 4.46 1.74
N ILE A 289 -2.20 4.56 2.85
CA ILE A 289 -3.64 4.86 2.79
C ILE A 289 -3.94 6.19 2.06
N GLY A 290 -3.08 7.21 2.26
CA GLY A 290 -3.21 8.52 1.63
C GLY A 290 -2.87 8.52 0.13
N ASP A 291 -2.08 7.56 -0.34
CA ASP A 291 -1.67 7.43 -1.74
C ASP A 291 -2.62 6.50 -2.56
N LEU A 292 -3.71 5.99 -1.97
CA LEU A 292 -4.68 5.10 -2.65
C LEU A 292 -5.64 5.80 -3.61
N TYR A 293 -5.76 7.12 -3.55
CA TYR A 293 -6.51 7.91 -4.52
C TYR A 293 -5.55 8.43 -5.60
N PRO A 294 -5.66 7.98 -6.88
CA PRO A 294 -4.71 8.35 -7.92
C PRO A 294 -4.65 9.87 -8.14
N GLY A 295 -3.44 10.40 -8.34
CA GLY A 295 -3.21 11.81 -8.70
C GLY A 295 -3.30 12.82 -7.56
N VAL A 296 -3.53 12.38 -6.32
CA VAL A 296 -3.58 13.27 -5.15
C VAL A 296 -2.42 12.93 -4.21
N THR A 297 -1.64 13.95 -3.86
CA THR A 297 -0.54 13.83 -2.89
C THR A 297 -0.89 14.61 -1.63
N SER A 298 -0.88 13.93 -0.48
CA SER A 298 -1.06 14.57 0.82
C SER A 298 0.14 15.44 1.16
N SER A 299 -0.09 16.73 1.38
CA SER A 299 0.94 17.69 1.83
C SER A 299 0.58 18.40 3.13
N ARG A 300 -0.70 18.33 3.54
CA ARG A 300 -1.20 18.94 4.77
C ARG A 300 -1.22 17.94 5.91
N ILE A 301 -0.83 18.40 7.10
CA ILE A 301 -1.05 17.71 8.37
C ILE A 301 -2.37 18.23 8.96
N ASP A 302 -3.29 17.31 9.25
CA ASP A 302 -4.57 17.64 9.88
C ASP A 302 -4.43 17.73 11.40
N SER A 303 -5.24 18.57 12.03
CA SER A 303 -5.42 18.55 13.48
C SER A 303 -6.12 17.26 13.92
N GLU A 304 -5.96 16.88 15.19
CA GLU A 304 -6.58 15.68 15.78
C GLU A 304 -8.10 15.65 15.57
N LEU A 305 -8.77 16.77 15.87
CA LEU A 305 -10.22 16.93 15.66
C LEU A 305 -10.61 16.81 14.17
N SER A 306 -9.79 17.35 13.25
CA SER A 306 -10.06 17.24 11.81
C SER A 306 -9.94 15.79 11.34
N ARG A 307 -8.94 15.04 11.84
CA ARG A 307 -8.81 13.60 11.57
C ARG A 307 -9.97 12.79 12.13
N GLU A 308 -10.42 13.10 13.34
CA GLU A 308 -11.55 12.44 13.98
C GLU A 308 -12.83 12.62 13.16
N VAL A 309 -13.18 13.87 12.83
CA VAL A 309 -14.38 14.19 12.04
C VAL A 309 -14.31 13.59 10.64
N LYS A 310 -13.18 13.71 9.93
CA LYS A 310 -13.05 13.15 8.58
C LYS A 310 -13.05 11.62 8.57
N GLY A 311 -12.55 11.00 9.64
CA GLY A 311 -12.50 9.54 9.77
C GLY A 311 -13.84 8.90 10.15
N SER A 312 -14.80 9.70 10.60
CA SER A 312 -16.09 9.23 11.10
C SER A 312 -17.06 8.83 9.98
N ILE A 313 -18.03 7.98 10.28
CA ILE A 313 -19.01 7.48 9.29
C ILE A 313 -20.01 8.56 8.87
N GLU A 314 -20.24 9.54 9.73
CA GLU A 314 -21.09 10.72 9.50
C GLU A 314 -20.63 11.52 8.28
N MET A 315 -19.34 11.47 7.95
CA MET A 315 -18.81 12.13 6.76
C MET A 315 -19.47 11.63 5.46
N VAL A 316 -19.97 10.39 5.41
CA VAL A 316 -20.76 9.90 4.26
C VAL A 316 -22.02 10.76 4.05
N GLU A 317 -22.70 11.13 5.13
CA GLU A 317 -23.89 11.98 5.06
C GLU A 317 -23.53 13.41 4.65
N ILE A 318 -22.46 13.98 5.24
CA ILE A 318 -21.97 15.32 4.91
C ILE A 318 -21.62 15.40 3.42
N LEU A 319 -20.83 14.45 2.90
CA LEU A 319 -20.47 14.39 1.47
C LEU A 319 -21.68 14.19 0.57
N THR A 320 -22.64 13.35 0.98
CA THR A 320 -23.89 13.15 0.25
C THR A 320 -24.71 14.44 0.18
N ASN A 321 -24.78 15.20 1.28
CA ASN A 321 -25.49 16.49 1.32
C ASN A 321 -24.76 17.57 0.52
N ALA A 322 -23.43 17.58 0.52
CA ALA A 322 -22.63 18.44 -0.34
C ALA A 322 -22.95 18.21 -1.83
N VAL A 323 -22.99 16.95 -2.29
CA VAL A 323 -23.36 16.62 -3.68
C VAL A 323 -24.81 17.01 -4.00
N LYS A 324 -25.75 16.81 -3.05
CA LYS A 324 -27.15 17.23 -3.23
C LYS A 324 -27.32 18.73 -3.37
N ASN A 325 -26.41 19.55 -2.85
CA ASN A 325 -26.46 21.02 -2.94
C ASN A 325 -26.35 21.50 -4.40
N TYR A 326 -25.65 20.75 -5.25
CA TYR A 326 -25.53 21.03 -6.68
C TYR A 326 -26.79 20.66 -7.49
N GLN A 327 -27.79 20.00 -6.88
CA GLN A 327 -29.03 19.59 -7.56
C GLN A 327 -30.11 20.66 -7.35
N LEU A 328 -29.89 21.80 -8.00
CA LEU A 328 -30.63 23.04 -7.80
C LEU A 328 -32.07 22.94 -8.34
N VAL A 329 -32.95 23.69 -7.70
CA VAL A 329 -34.31 23.96 -8.17
C VAL A 329 -34.50 25.46 -8.10
N PRO A 330 -34.85 26.13 -9.21
CA PRO A 330 -35.12 27.56 -9.21
C PRO A 330 -36.27 27.90 -8.27
N ASP A 331 -36.16 29.04 -7.58
CA ASP A 331 -37.24 29.57 -6.74
C ASP A 331 -38.37 30.19 -7.58
N GLU A 332 -38.02 30.76 -8.73
CA GLU A 332 -38.93 31.44 -9.66
C GLU A 332 -38.91 30.79 -11.06
N THR A 333 -39.97 31.03 -11.84
CA THR A 333 -40.05 30.57 -13.23
C THR A 333 -39.03 31.31 -14.08
N THR A 334 -38.22 30.57 -14.84
CA THR A 334 -37.21 31.14 -15.75
C THR A 334 -37.70 31.01 -17.20
N SER A 335 -37.64 32.08 -17.98
CA SER A 335 -38.01 32.04 -19.40
C SER A 335 -36.81 31.75 -20.29
N LEU A 336 -36.93 30.76 -21.16
CA LEU A 336 -35.96 30.42 -22.20
C LEU A 336 -36.44 30.92 -23.56
N SER A 337 -35.52 31.34 -24.42
CA SER A 337 -35.83 31.70 -25.80
C SER A 337 -35.37 30.58 -26.72
N VAL A 338 -36.29 29.85 -27.34
CA VAL A 338 -36.01 28.76 -28.29
C VAL A 338 -36.71 29.10 -29.60
N ASP A 339 -35.96 29.20 -30.71
CA ASP A 339 -36.50 29.55 -32.04
C ASP A 339 -37.40 30.80 -32.09
N GLY A 340 -37.13 31.78 -31.21
CA GLY A 340 -37.92 33.02 -31.10
C GLY A 340 -39.21 32.90 -30.29
N HIS A 341 -39.47 31.74 -29.67
CA HIS A 341 -40.54 31.51 -28.71
C HIS A 341 -40.01 31.57 -27.28
N HIS A 342 -40.82 32.12 -26.36
CA HIS A 342 -40.50 32.12 -24.94
C HIS A 342 -41.14 30.91 -24.25
N LEU A 343 -40.31 30.01 -23.73
CA LEU A 343 -40.72 28.83 -23.00
C LEU A 343 -40.49 29.02 -21.50
N ASP A 344 -41.53 28.79 -20.70
CA ASP A 344 -41.46 28.97 -19.25
C ASP A 344 -41.00 27.69 -18.54
N VAL A 345 -39.80 27.73 -17.95
CA VAL A 345 -39.29 26.66 -17.11
C VAL A 345 -39.79 26.85 -15.68
N THR A 346 -40.77 26.05 -15.30
CA THR A 346 -41.36 26.14 -13.96
C THR A 346 -40.57 25.34 -12.92
N PRO A 347 -40.53 25.78 -11.64
CA PRO A 347 -39.94 25.01 -10.56
C PRO A 347 -40.56 23.61 -10.38
N ALA A 348 -41.82 23.43 -10.77
CA ALA A 348 -42.49 22.12 -10.71
C ALA A 348 -41.89 21.11 -11.68
N MET A 349 -41.52 21.55 -12.90
CA MET A 349 -40.87 20.70 -13.90
C MET A 349 -39.51 20.22 -13.42
N VAL A 350 -38.67 21.15 -12.93
CA VAL A 350 -37.34 20.81 -12.41
C VAL A 350 -37.44 19.89 -11.19
N ARG A 351 -38.39 20.13 -10.27
CA ARG A 351 -38.62 19.22 -9.12
C ARG A 351 -39.03 17.82 -9.58
N ALA A 352 -39.86 17.69 -10.60
CA ALA A 352 -40.30 16.40 -11.12
C ALA A 352 -39.11 15.64 -11.74
N ALA A 353 -38.30 16.29 -12.58
CA ALA A 353 -37.10 15.72 -13.17
C ALA A 353 -36.07 15.32 -12.10
N ARG A 354 -35.78 16.21 -11.13
CA ARG A 354 -34.88 15.92 -9.99
C ARG A 354 -35.36 14.74 -9.16
N THR A 355 -36.66 14.66 -8.90
CA THR A 355 -37.25 13.54 -8.13
C THR A 355 -37.13 12.22 -8.89
N ARG A 356 -37.31 12.23 -10.23
CA ARG A 356 -37.11 11.06 -11.08
C ARG A 356 -35.65 10.59 -11.04
N ALA A 357 -34.71 11.51 -11.20
CA ALA A 357 -33.27 11.23 -11.13
C ALA A 357 -32.87 10.64 -9.78
N ARG A 358 -33.27 11.26 -8.65
CA ARG A 358 -32.99 10.75 -7.30
C ARG A 358 -33.58 9.37 -7.03
N ARG A 359 -34.76 9.06 -7.59
CA ARG A 359 -35.40 7.73 -7.45
C ARG A 359 -34.65 6.62 -8.18
N SER A 360 -33.79 6.94 -9.14
CA SER A 360 -32.97 5.94 -9.84
C SER A 360 -31.92 5.30 -8.93
N ARG A 361 -31.53 5.99 -7.84
CA ARG A 361 -30.43 5.61 -6.93
C ARG A 361 -29.08 5.41 -7.63
N LYS A 362 -28.92 5.94 -8.85
CA LYS A 362 -27.61 6.04 -9.52
C LYS A 362 -26.79 7.17 -8.91
N ALA A 363 -25.49 7.13 -9.15
CA ALA A 363 -24.57 8.21 -8.81
C ALA A 363 -24.92 9.52 -9.54
N HIS A 364 -24.49 10.67 -9.03
CA HIS A 364 -24.90 12.00 -9.52
C HIS A 364 -24.72 12.21 -11.03
N ASN A 365 -23.52 11.94 -11.56
CA ASN A 365 -23.20 12.10 -12.98
C ASN A 365 -23.99 11.09 -13.83
N GLN A 366 -24.13 9.85 -13.37
CA GLN A 366 -24.95 8.83 -14.05
C GLN A 366 -26.45 9.15 -14.03
N ALA A 367 -26.92 9.88 -13.01
CA ALA A 367 -28.31 10.33 -12.87
C ALA A 367 -28.63 11.56 -13.74
N ARG A 368 -27.60 12.29 -14.22
CA ARG A 368 -27.75 13.45 -15.11
C ARG A 368 -28.50 13.11 -16.38
N GLY A 369 -28.19 11.99 -17.04
CA GLY A 369 -28.94 11.54 -18.23
C GLY A 369 -30.43 11.30 -17.94
N ILE A 370 -30.76 10.74 -16.78
CA ILE A 370 -32.17 10.52 -16.37
C ILE A 370 -32.87 11.85 -16.07
N PHE A 371 -32.15 12.81 -15.49
CA PHE A 371 -32.64 14.16 -15.27
C PHE A 371 -32.91 14.86 -16.61
N GLN A 372 -31.93 14.86 -17.51
CA GLN A 372 -32.01 15.41 -18.87
C GLN A 372 -33.20 14.83 -19.62
N ASP A 373 -33.31 13.50 -19.69
CA ASP A 373 -34.40 12.82 -20.37
C ASP A 373 -35.77 13.30 -19.87
N LYS A 374 -35.96 13.32 -18.54
CA LYS A 374 -37.26 13.68 -17.97
C LYS A 374 -37.54 15.18 -18.08
N PHE A 375 -36.50 16.01 -18.04
CA PHE A 375 -36.62 17.45 -18.16
C PHE A 375 -36.97 17.86 -19.59
N LEU A 376 -36.27 17.28 -20.59
CA LEU A 376 -36.57 17.46 -22.01
C LEU A 376 -37.98 16.98 -22.36
N ASP A 377 -38.43 15.84 -21.84
CA ASP A 377 -39.83 15.40 -22.03
C ASP A 377 -40.83 16.47 -21.56
N LEU A 378 -40.62 17.03 -20.36
CA LEU A 378 -41.52 18.03 -19.80
C LEU A 378 -41.46 19.36 -20.56
N LEU A 379 -40.29 19.75 -21.06
CA LEU A 379 -40.13 20.95 -21.88
C LEU A 379 -40.76 20.76 -23.26
N ALA A 380 -40.57 19.61 -23.90
CA ALA A 380 -41.18 19.26 -25.17
C ALA A 380 -42.71 19.23 -25.06
N ASP A 381 -43.26 18.64 -23.98
CA ASP A 381 -44.70 18.68 -23.69
C ASP A 381 -45.21 20.13 -23.57
N ALA A 382 -44.53 20.97 -22.78
CA ALA A 382 -44.91 22.37 -22.59
C ALA A 382 -44.80 23.20 -23.89
N PHE A 383 -43.78 22.93 -24.71
CA PHE A 383 -43.57 23.61 -25.97
C PHE A 383 -44.58 23.18 -27.04
N ALA A 384 -44.90 21.88 -27.09
CA ALA A 384 -45.95 21.33 -27.94
C ALA A 384 -47.33 21.88 -27.56
N ASP A 385 -47.62 22.06 -26.27
CA ASP A 385 -48.86 22.70 -25.82
C ASP A 385 -48.92 24.18 -26.21
N GLN A 386 -47.80 24.89 -26.18
CA GLN A 386 -47.73 26.31 -26.54
C GLN A 386 -47.86 26.56 -28.06
N ILE A 387 -47.24 25.73 -28.91
CA ILE A 387 -47.26 25.89 -30.37
C ILE A 387 -48.48 25.21 -31.00
N GLY A 388 -48.89 24.08 -30.45
CA GLY A 388 -49.96 23.23 -31.00
C GLY A 388 -51.35 23.56 -30.49
N GLU A 389 -51.52 24.58 -29.64
CA GLU A 389 -52.83 25.06 -29.18
C GLU A 389 -53.68 25.53 -30.37
N ASP A 390 -54.81 24.86 -30.62
CA ASP A 390 -55.75 25.27 -31.65
C ASP A 390 -56.47 26.55 -31.20
N PRO A 391 -56.31 27.69 -31.91
CA PRO A 391 -56.97 28.95 -31.57
C PRO A 391 -58.51 28.88 -31.62
N LEU A 392 -59.09 27.78 -32.12
CA LEU A 392 -60.53 27.50 -32.12
C LEU A 392 -60.97 26.52 -31.01
N GLY A 393 -60.07 26.10 -30.10
CA GLY A 393 -60.37 25.28 -28.92
C GLY A 393 -60.47 23.77 -29.19
N GLY A 394 -59.82 23.27 -30.23
CA GLY A 394 -59.70 21.84 -30.56
C GLY A 394 -58.61 21.09 -29.76
N ASN A 395 -58.34 19.84 -30.14
CA ASN A 395 -57.20 19.09 -29.62
C ASN A 395 -55.88 19.69 -30.14
N ASN A 396 -54.77 19.42 -29.46
CA ASN A 396 -53.43 19.83 -29.89
C ASN A 396 -53.18 19.37 -31.34
N LEU A 397 -52.70 20.28 -32.18
CA LEU A 397 -52.47 20.09 -33.62
C LEU A 397 -51.20 19.27 -33.92
N LEU A 398 -50.33 19.10 -32.93
CA LEU A 398 -49.09 18.32 -33.04
C LEU A 398 -49.33 16.86 -32.66
N ASP A 399 -48.70 15.95 -33.41
CA ASP A 399 -48.76 14.51 -33.13
C ASP A 399 -47.57 14.03 -32.27
N ALA A 400 -47.57 12.74 -31.92
CA ALA A 400 -46.52 12.15 -31.09
C ALA A 400 -45.15 12.09 -31.80
N GLY A 401 -45.12 12.14 -33.14
CA GLY A 401 -43.89 12.22 -33.92
C GLY A 401 -43.31 13.64 -33.89
N ASP A 402 -44.18 14.66 -33.99
CA ASP A 402 -43.78 16.06 -33.87
C ASP A 402 -43.18 16.36 -32.48
N GLN A 403 -43.71 15.76 -31.42
CA GLN A 403 -43.14 15.87 -30.06
C GLN A 403 -41.73 15.29 -29.95
N VAL A 404 -41.44 14.19 -30.66
CA VAL A 404 -40.09 13.61 -30.68
C VAL A 404 -39.12 14.53 -31.41
N ALA A 405 -39.53 15.13 -32.54
CA ALA A 405 -38.71 16.10 -33.25
C ALA A 405 -38.42 17.34 -32.38
N LEU A 406 -39.43 17.90 -31.70
CA LEU A 406 -39.24 19.01 -30.76
C LEU A 406 -38.29 18.66 -29.61
N ARG A 407 -38.32 17.42 -29.13
CA ARG A 407 -37.38 16.94 -28.10
C ARG A 407 -35.95 16.92 -28.63
N GLU A 408 -35.72 16.42 -29.86
CA GLU A 408 -34.41 16.41 -30.50
C GLU A 408 -33.89 17.84 -30.72
N ASP A 409 -34.74 18.76 -31.18
CA ASP A 409 -34.37 20.18 -31.37
C ASP A 409 -33.99 20.84 -30.03
N LEU A 410 -34.76 20.58 -28.96
CA LEU A 410 -34.48 21.09 -27.61
C LEU A 410 -33.19 20.52 -26.99
N GLU A 411 -32.78 19.31 -27.39
CA GLU A 411 -31.55 18.68 -26.92
C GLU A 411 -30.29 19.37 -27.48
N GLU A 412 -30.38 19.92 -28.70
CA GLU A 412 -29.28 20.64 -29.36
C GLU A 412 -29.25 22.15 -29.04
N GLU A 413 -30.31 22.70 -28.44
CA GLU A 413 -30.45 24.13 -28.16
C GLU A 413 -29.49 24.62 -27.05
N PRO A 414 -28.61 25.60 -27.33
CA PRO A 414 -27.60 26.06 -26.37
C PRO A 414 -28.18 26.60 -25.05
N ALA A 415 -29.31 27.29 -25.10
CA ALA A 415 -29.95 27.86 -23.90
C ALA A 415 -30.50 26.77 -22.96
N VAL A 416 -30.96 25.64 -23.52
CA VAL A 416 -31.43 24.47 -22.75
C VAL A 416 -30.24 23.75 -22.12
N ILE A 417 -29.16 23.55 -22.88
CA ILE A 417 -27.91 22.95 -22.39
C ILE A 417 -27.33 23.77 -21.23
N GLU A 418 -27.18 25.09 -21.39
CA GLU A 418 -26.64 25.97 -20.33
C GLU A 418 -27.51 25.95 -19.07
N LEU A 419 -28.84 25.95 -19.22
CA LEU A 419 -29.74 25.82 -18.08
C LEU A 419 -29.59 24.46 -17.40
N MET A 420 -29.53 23.37 -18.16
CA MET A 420 -29.35 22.03 -17.61
C MET A 420 -28.03 21.90 -16.85
N ASP A 421 -26.94 22.47 -17.37
CA ASP A 421 -25.64 22.48 -16.71
C ASP A 421 -25.67 23.29 -15.41
N SER A 422 -26.47 24.36 -15.34
CA SER A 422 -26.67 25.11 -14.10
C SER A 422 -27.51 24.34 -13.06
N LEU A 423 -28.50 23.55 -13.50
CA LEU A 423 -29.42 22.83 -12.62
C LEU A 423 -28.87 21.49 -12.12
N TRP A 424 -28.06 20.83 -12.95
CA TRP A 424 -27.44 19.54 -12.68
C TRP A 424 -26.06 19.48 -13.35
N PRO A 425 -25.05 20.17 -12.78
CA PRO A 425 -23.70 20.19 -13.33
C PRO A 425 -23.05 18.81 -13.25
N GLU A 426 -22.12 18.55 -14.16
CA GLU A 426 -21.16 17.46 -14.00
C GLU A 426 -20.17 17.81 -12.89
N LEU A 427 -19.96 16.87 -11.99
CA LEU A 427 -19.12 17.10 -10.81
C LEU A 427 -17.84 16.29 -10.90
N ASP A 428 -16.76 16.90 -10.43
CA ASP A 428 -15.50 16.25 -10.13
C ASP A 428 -15.31 16.15 -8.60
N PRO A 429 -14.89 14.99 -8.06
CA PRO A 429 -14.69 14.80 -6.62
C PRO A 429 -13.69 15.76 -5.99
N ILE A 430 -12.61 16.11 -6.69
CA ILE A 430 -11.55 17.00 -6.20
C ILE A 430 -12.12 18.42 -6.05
N ASP A 431 -12.87 18.88 -7.05
CA ASP A 431 -13.47 20.21 -7.05
C ASP A 431 -14.60 20.35 -6.01
N VAL A 432 -15.41 19.29 -5.83
CA VAL A 432 -16.46 19.26 -4.81
C VAL A 432 -15.86 19.29 -3.41
N LEU A 433 -14.84 18.46 -3.12
CA LEU A 433 -14.19 18.47 -1.80
C LEU A 433 -13.48 19.80 -1.53
N ALA A 434 -12.81 20.36 -2.55
CA ALA A 434 -12.14 21.64 -2.42
C ALA A 434 -13.11 22.78 -2.12
N THR A 435 -14.25 22.80 -2.82
CA THR A 435 -15.30 23.81 -2.60
C THR A 435 -15.95 23.62 -1.22
N LEU A 436 -16.28 22.38 -0.84
CA LEU A 436 -16.88 22.06 0.45
C LEU A 436 -16.08 22.60 1.65
N PHE A 437 -14.75 22.44 1.63
CA PHE A 437 -13.93 22.90 2.76
C PHE A 437 -13.49 24.38 2.67
N SER A 438 -13.59 25.00 1.49
CA SER A 438 -13.20 26.41 1.30
C SER A 438 -14.37 27.40 1.42
N ASP A 439 -15.57 27.00 1.00
CA ASP A 439 -16.76 27.84 1.01
C ASP A 439 -17.60 27.59 2.26
N GLU A 440 -17.74 28.63 3.09
CA GLU A 440 -18.50 28.61 4.33
C GLU A 440 -19.98 28.29 4.10
N SER A 441 -20.57 28.75 2.99
CA SER A 441 -21.97 28.51 2.67
C SER A 441 -22.24 27.06 2.26
N ALA A 442 -21.33 26.47 1.46
CA ALA A 442 -21.38 25.07 1.06
C ALA A 442 -21.22 24.15 2.28
N LEU A 443 -20.27 24.48 3.16
CA LEU A 443 -20.05 23.72 4.39
C LEU A 443 -21.27 23.79 5.31
N GLN A 444 -21.82 24.98 5.55
CA GLN A 444 -22.99 25.17 6.40
C GLN A 444 -24.21 24.38 5.89
N HIS A 445 -24.40 24.29 4.58
CA HIS A 445 -25.48 23.47 4.01
C HIS A 445 -25.25 21.98 4.25
N ALA A 446 -24.02 21.49 4.01
CA ALA A 446 -23.68 20.09 4.15
C ALA A 446 -23.71 19.60 5.61
N THR A 447 -23.40 20.49 6.56
CA THR A 447 -23.28 20.19 7.98
C THR A 447 -24.38 20.85 8.83
N ASN A 448 -25.57 21.10 8.26
CA ASN A 448 -26.63 21.83 8.96
C ASN A 448 -27.08 21.19 10.29
N ASP A 449 -26.96 19.86 10.40
CA ASP A 449 -27.34 19.10 11.59
C ASP A 449 -26.17 18.90 12.58
N TYR A 450 -25.01 19.54 12.34
CA TYR A 450 -23.77 19.37 13.10
C TYR A 450 -23.34 20.66 13.81
N ASP A 451 -22.53 20.51 14.85
CA ASP A 451 -22.06 21.60 15.69
C ASP A 451 -21.03 22.51 14.98
N ASP A 452 -20.76 23.66 15.59
CA ASP A 452 -19.80 24.64 15.04
C ASP A 452 -18.35 24.10 15.08
N LEU A 453 -18.03 23.20 16.03
CA LEU A 453 -16.69 22.59 16.14
C LEU A 453 -16.40 21.66 14.95
N THR A 454 -17.35 20.81 14.57
CA THR A 454 -17.22 19.96 13.38
C THR A 454 -16.99 20.80 12.13
N ARG A 455 -17.71 21.93 12.00
CA ARG A 455 -17.54 22.86 10.88
C ARG A 455 -16.16 23.50 10.86
N GLU A 456 -15.69 24.01 11.99
CA GLU A 456 -14.38 24.64 12.06
C GLU A 456 -13.26 23.61 11.80
N ALA A 457 -13.44 22.36 12.23
CA ALA A 457 -12.47 21.27 11.97
C ALA A 457 -12.34 20.91 10.49
N LEU A 458 -13.39 21.09 9.70
CA LEU A 458 -13.40 20.81 8.25
C LEU A 458 -12.96 22.00 7.40
N ARG A 459 -13.15 23.23 7.89
CA ARG A 459 -12.86 24.46 7.16
C ARG A 459 -11.36 24.61 6.86
N ARG A 460 -11.03 25.04 5.64
CA ARG A 460 -9.66 25.42 5.25
C ARG A 460 -9.64 26.55 4.24
N ALA A 461 -8.58 27.37 4.29
CA ALA A 461 -8.41 28.50 3.36
C ALA A 461 -8.13 28.04 1.92
N ASP A 462 -7.28 27.01 1.75
CA ASP A 462 -7.01 26.39 0.46
C ASP A 462 -7.69 25.03 0.36
N GLY A 463 -8.78 24.97 -0.41
CA GLY A 463 -9.55 23.76 -0.67
C GLY A 463 -8.76 22.63 -1.33
N ARG A 464 -7.64 22.90 -2.00
CA ARG A 464 -6.84 21.88 -2.70
C ARG A 464 -5.63 21.38 -1.89
N SER A 465 -5.41 21.92 -0.70
CA SER A 465 -4.36 21.45 0.21
C SER A 465 -4.80 20.17 0.92
N PHE A 466 -4.62 19.02 0.24
CA PHE A 466 -5.09 17.73 0.72
C PHE A 466 -4.22 17.14 1.84
N SER A 467 -4.89 16.54 2.82
CA SER A 467 -4.30 15.71 3.87
C SER A 467 -4.44 14.21 3.54
N THR A 468 -3.87 13.35 4.37
CA THR A 468 -3.98 11.89 4.23
C THR A 468 -5.43 11.41 4.32
N SER A 469 -6.21 11.94 5.27
CA SER A 469 -7.62 11.59 5.50
C SER A 469 -8.52 11.94 4.30
N ASP A 470 -8.12 12.92 3.49
CA ASP A 470 -8.92 13.36 2.33
C ASP A 470 -8.98 12.30 1.22
N ALA A 471 -8.01 11.38 1.14
CA ALA A 471 -8.00 10.32 0.13
C ALA A 471 -9.25 9.43 0.23
N ALA A 472 -9.65 9.06 1.45
CA ALA A 472 -10.86 8.28 1.69
C ALA A 472 -12.13 9.06 1.36
N LEU A 473 -12.14 10.37 1.61
CA LEU A 473 -13.28 11.25 1.28
C LEU A 473 -13.44 11.42 -0.23
N LEU A 474 -12.34 11.60 -0.95
CA LEU A 474 -12.32 11.67 -2.40
C LEU A 474 -12.79 10.35 -3.02
N ASP A 475 -12.38 9.20 -2.49
CA ASP A 475 -12.84 7.90 -2.98
C ASP A 475 -14.34 7.67 -2.73
N GLU A 476 -14.87 8.12 -1.59
CA GLU A 476 -16.30 8.10 -1.30
C GLU A 476 -17.07 9.07 -2.22
N LEU A 477 -16.60 10.31 -2.37
CA LEU A 477 -17.20 11.30 -3.29
C LEU A 477 -17.21 10.78 -4.71
N ALA A 478 -16.14 10.18 -5.19
CA ALA A 478 -16.06 9.57 -6.51
C ALA A 478 -17.08 8.43 -6.70
N THR A 479 -17.50 7.77 -5.62
CA THR A 479 -18.57 6.77 -5.62
C THR A 479 -19.96 7.43 -5.65
N ILE A 480 -20.18 8.49 -4.86
CA ILE A 480 -21.44 9.24 -4.80
C ILE A 480 -21.71 10.00 -6.10
N ILE A 481 -20.66 10.63 -6.64
CA ILE A 481 -20.67 11.39 -7.88
C ILE A 481 -20.76 10.44 -9.08
N GLY A 482 -20.01 9.33 -9.02
CA GLY A 482 -19.93 8.37 -10.10
C GLY A 482 -19.05 8.92 -11.22
N LEU A 483 -17.74 8.86 -11.02
CA LEU A 483 -16.79 9.10 -12.11
C LEU A 483 -17.13 8.16 -13.28
N ALA A 484 -17.18 8.73 -14.48
CA ALA A 484 -17.61 8.08 -15.71
C ALA A 484 -16.78 6.84 -16.10
N ASP A 485 -15.68 6.56 -15.41
CA ASP A 485 -14.63 5.70 -15.94
C ASP A 485 -15.09 4.28 -16.27
N ILE A 486 -15.55 3.42 -15.35
CA ILE A 486 -15.73 2.01 -15.76
C ILE A 486 -16.89 1.76 -16.72
N ASP A 487 -18.08 2.27 -16.46
CA ASP A 487 -19.23 1.91 -17.29
C ASP A 487 -19.15 2.60 -18.66
N GLU A 488 -18.63 3.83 -18.71
CA GLU A 488 -18.42 4.54 -19.95
C GLU A 488 -17.16 4.08 -20.68
N GLN A 489 -16.05 3.77 -20.00
CA GLN A 489 -14.87 3.15 -20.62
C GLN A 489 -15.21 1.74 -21.10
N ARG A 490 -15.92 0.90 -20.34
CA ARG A 490 -16.38 -0.41 -20.85
C ARG A 490 -17.28 -0.24 -22.06
N ALA A 491 -18.22 0.70 -22.02
CA ALA A 491 -19.08 0.98 -23.17
C ALA A 491 -18.30 1.55 -24.36
N LYS A 492 -17.26 2.35 -24.12
CA LYS A 492 -16.38 2.94 -25.13
C LYS A 492 -15.43 1.89 -25.71
N GLU A 493 -14.85 1.04 -24.89
CA GLU A 493 -14.03 -0.11 -25.27
C GLU A 493 -14.85 -1.10 -26.09
N GLU A 494 -16.08 -1.40 -25.68
CA GLU A 494 -17.01 -2.26 -26.43
C GLU A 494 -17.37 -1.61 -27.78
N ARG A 495 -17.61 -0.29 -27.81
CA ARG A 495 -17.83 0.48 -29.05
C ARG A 495 -16.60 0.46 -29.96
N GLU A 496 -15.41 0.72 -29.42
CA GLU A 496 -14.16 0.68 -30.16
C GLU A 496 -13.80 -0.73 -30.63
N ARG A 497 -14.12 -1.75 -29.84
CA ARG A 497 -13.97 -3.16 -30.19
C ARG A 497 -14.90 -3.53 -31.34
N SER A 498 -16.17 -3.17 -31.24
CA SER A 498 -17.17 -3.42 -32.29
C SER A 498 -16.81 -2.69 -33.59
N LYS A 499 -16.34 -1.44 -33.49
CA LYS A 499 -15.83 -0.67 -34.62
C LYS A 499 -14.61 -1.35 -35.27
N ARG A 500 -13.65 -1.82 -34.48
CA ARG A 500 -12.47 -2.54 -35.00
C ARG A 500 -12.84 -3.88 -35.63
N ILE A 501 -13.78 -4.62 -35.06
CA ILE A 501 -14.29 -5.86 -35.67
C ILE A 501 -14.95 -5.55 -37.01
N ALA A 502 -15.74 -4.47 -37.10
CA ALA A 502 -16.34 -4.03 -38.36
C ALA A 502 -15.29 -3.63 -39.40
N GLU A 503 -14.29 -2.83 -39.01
CA GLU A 503 -13.16 -2.45 -39.89
C GLU A 503 -12.34 -3.68 -40.34
N ALA A 504 -12.12 -4.64 -39.44
CA ALA A 504 -11.44 -5.90 -39.76
C ALA A 504 -12.27 -6.76 -40.73
N GLN A 505 -13.58 -6.81 -40.56
CA GLN A 505 -14.50 -7.48 -41.48
C GLN A 505 -14.44 -6.82 -42.87
N ASP A 506 -14.52 -5.49 -42.95
CA ASP A 506 -14.41 -4.75 -44.22
C ASP A 506 -13.08 -5.03 -44.93
N ALA A 507 -11.97 -5.09 -44.18
CA ALA A 507 -10.67 -5.43 -44.73
C ALA A 507 -10.61 -6.87 -45.28
N LEU A 508 -11.19 -7.84 -44.58
CA LEU A 508 -11.32 -9.23 -45.04
C LEU A 508 -12.19 -9.32 -46.30
N ASP A 509 -13.30 -8.57 -46.34
CA ASP A 509 -14.21 -8.53 -47.48
C ASP A 509 -13.53 -7.91 -48.73
N ILE A 510 -12.72 -6.86 -48.55
CA ILE A 510 -11.90 -6.27 -49.63
C ILE A 510 -10.89 -7.28 -50.17
N LEU A 511 -10.23 -8.04 -49.30
CA LEU A 511 -9.27 -9.09 -49.68
C LEU A 511 -9.94 -10.26 -50.40
N ALA A 512 -11.11 -10.70 -49.92
CA ALA A 512 -11.91 -11.74 -50.56
C ALA A 512 -12.42 -11.29 -51.94
N GLY A 513 -12.90 -10.04 -52.05
CA GLY A 513 -13.35 -9.45 -53.31
C GLY A 513 -12.22 -9.31 -54.34
N SER A 514 -11.02 -8.96 -53.90
CA SER A 514 -9.85 -8.74 -54.78
C SER A 514 -9.17 -10.04 -55.24
N ALA A 515 -9.34 -11.15 -54.51
CA ALA A 515 -8.78 -12.45 -54.89
C ALA A 515 -9.43 -13.06 -56.15
N SER A 516 -10.59 -12.54 -56.57
CA SER A 516 -11.41 -13.11 -57.64
C SER A 516 -11.01 -12.72 -59.08
N GLN A 517 -9.88 -12.03 -59.31
CA GLN A 517 -9.54 -11.46 -60.63
C GLN A 517 -8.37 -12.07 -61.42
N ASP A 518 -7.63 -13.08 -60.95
CA ASP A 518 -6.58 -13.72 -61.76
C ASP A 518 -6.55 -15.25 -61.57
N VAL A 519 -7.50 -15.97 -62.17
CA VAL A 519 -7.44 -17.44 -62.29
C VAL A 519 -7.73 -17.89 -63.72
N ASP A 520 -6.85 -17.53 -64.65
CA ASP A 520 -6.84 -18.07 -66.02
C ASP A 520 -5.71 -19.10 -66.24
N ASP A 521 -5.02 -19.58 -65.19
CA ASP A 521 -4.05 -20.67 -65.27
C ASP A 521 -4.51 -21.90 -64.45
N GLN A 522 -4.87 -22.98 -65.15
CA GLN A 522 -5.54 -24.19 -64.63
C GLN A 522 -4.70 -25.11 -63.71
N PHE A 523 -3.58 -24.66 -63.13
CA PHE A 523 -2.72 -25.52 -62.30
C PHE A 523 -1.95 -24.77 -61.20
N ASP A 524 -2.62 -24.01 -60.34
CA ASP A 524 -2.07 -23.66 -59.02
C ASP A 524 -2.93 -24.29 -57.90
N PRO A 525 -2.33 -24.89 -56.86
CA PRO A 525 -3.08 -25.38 -55.71
C PRO A 525 -3.80 -24.21 -55.04
N GLU A 526 -5.04 -24.42 -54.58
CA GLU A 526 -5.81 -23.45 -53.78
C GLU A 526 -4.94 -22.94 -52.62
N ILE A 527 -4.32 -21.77 -52.78
CA ILE A 527 -3.51 -21.13 -51.76
C ILE A 527 -4.50 -20.61 -50.71
N LEU A 528 -4.47 -21.17 -49.49
CA LEU A 528 -5.24 -20.62 -48.38
C LEU A 528 -4.89 -19.13 -48.19
N MET A 529 -5.91 -18.28 -48.29
CA MET A 529 -5.77 -16.84 -48.15
C MET A 529 -6.05 -16.42 -46.71
N ALA A 530 -5.68 -15.19 -46.34
CA ALA A 530 -5.82 -14.70 -44.97
C ALA A 530 -7.27 -14.76 -44.43
N TYR A 531 -8.28 -14.60 -45.30
CA TYR A 531 -9.70 -14.69 -44.95
C TYR A 531 -10.19 -16.14 -44.72
N ASP A 532 -9.43 -17.15 -45.13
CA ASP A 532 -9.78 -18.56 -44.92
C ASP A 532 -9.34 -19.07 -43.53
N ILE A 533 -8.45 -18.35 -42.84
CA ILE A 533 -7.83 -18.76 -41.57
C ILE A 533 -8.19 -17.82 -40.42
N LEU A 534 -8.41 -16.54 -40.70
CA LEU A 534 -8.66 -15.52 -39.68
C LEU A 534 -10.10 -15.01 -39.79
N ASP A 535 -10.82 -15.01 -38.67
CA ASP A 535 -12.06 -14.25 -38.55
C ASP A 535 -11.78 -12.78 -38.17
N ALA A 536 -12.77 -11.91 -38.36
CA ALA A 536 -12.65 -10.48 -38.08
C ALA A 536 -12.29 -10.19 -36.61
N ALA A 537 -12.73 -11.04 -35.68
CA ALA A 537 -12.41 -10.91 -34.26
C ALA A 537 -10.92 -11.19 -33.98
N ALA A 538 -10.36 -12.27 -34.54
CA ALA A 538 -8.96 -12.62 -34.41
C ALA A 538 -8.04 -11.60 -35.10
N LEU A 539 -8.47 -11.01 -36.22
CA LEU A 539 -7.75 -9.93 -36.90
C LEU A 539 -7.76 -8.63 -36.07
N ALA A 540 -8.90 -8.27 -35.48
CA ALA A 540 -9.03 -7.11 -34.61
C ALA A 540 -8.19 -7.25 -33.32
N GLU A 541 -8.10 -8.45 -32.75
CA GLU A 541 -7.32 -8.69 -31.53
C GLU A 541 -5.81 -8.55 -31.78
N ARG A 542 -5.32 -8.86 -32.98
CA ARG A 542 -3.91 -8.68 -33.37
C ARG A 542 -3.50 -7.22 -33.55
N GLN A 543 -4.47 -6.33 -33.79
CA GLN A 543 -4.25 -4.88 -33.93
C GLN A 543 -4.22 -4.16 -32.58
N ARG A 544 -4.45 -4.88 -31.48
CA ARG A 544 -4.39 -4.30 -30.14
C ARG A 544 -2.94 -3.95 -29.80
N VAL A 545 -2.70 -2.66 -29.53
CA VAL A 545 -1.47 -2.24 -28.84
C VAL A 545 -1.45 -2.97 -27.51
N ARG A 546 -0.47 -3.85 -27.32
CA ARG A 546 -0.28 -4.49 -26.02
C ARG A 546 0.18 -3.41 -25.06
N ASP A 547 -0.52 -3.33 -23.94
CA ASP A 547 -0.04 -2.54 -22.82
C ASP A 547 1.08 -3.35 -22.17
N ASP A 548 2.31 -2.87 -22.30
CA ASP A 548 3.50 -3.53 -21.77
C ASP A 548 3.69 -3.27 -20.26
N ARG A 549 2.79 -2.48 -19.65
CA ARG A 549 2.79 -2.24 -18.21
C ARG A 549 2.42 -3.49 -17.43
N THR A 550 3.05 -3.63 -16.27
CA THR A 550 2.79 -4.72 -15.32
C THR A 550 1.39 -4.60 -14.71
N THR A 551 0.89 -5.70 -14.12
CA THR A 551 -0.40 -5.68 -13.40
C THR A 551 -0.43 -4.63 -12.29
N ALA A 552 0.68 -4.46 -11.56
CA ALA A 552 0.82 -3.48 -10.49
C ALA A 552 0.74 -2.04 -11.01
N GLU A 553 1.43 -1.72 -12.11
CA GLU A 553 1.37 -0.37 -12.71
C GLU A 553 -0.04 -0.02 -13.17
N ARG A 554 -0.75 -0.97 -13.80
CA ARG A 554 -2.15 -0.79 -14.19
C ARG A 554 -3.05 -0.61 -12.96
N ALA A 555 -2.85 -1.43 -11.94
CA ALA A 555 -3.64 -1.39 -10.71
C ALA A 555 -3.41 -0.12 -9.87
N GLN A 556 -2.22 0.48 -9.94
CA GLN A 556 -1.89 1.70 -9.22
C GLN A 556 -2.55 2.94 -9.84
N GLU A 557 -2.70 2.97 -11.17
CA GLU A 557 -3.38 4.07 -11.87
C GLU A 557 -4.91 3.91 -11.88
N ASP A 558 -5.41 2.67 -11.83
CA ASP A 558 -6.84 2.37 -11.84
C ASP A 558 -7.43 2.35 -10.42
N ARG A 559 -8.15 3.43 -10.06
CA ARG A 559 -8.88 3.54 -8.79
C ARG A 559 -9.87 2.38 -8.56
N LEU A 560 -10.44 1.85 -9.63
CA LEU A 560 -11.51 0.86 -9.55
C LEU A 560 -10.96 -0.58 -9.66
N TRP A 561 -9.63 -0.71 -9.66
CA TRP A 561 -8.97 -2.00 -9.64
C TRP A 561 -9.39 -2.83 -8.44
N SER A 562 -9.74 -4.09 -8.71
CA SER A 562 -10.13 -5.06 -7.68
C SER A 562 -8.99 -6.02 -7.44
N TYR A 563 -8.36 -5.91 -6.27
CA TYR A 563 -7.25 -6.76 -5.88
C TYR A 563 -7.73 -8.14 -5.45
N GLY A 564 -6.92 -9.16 -5.74
CA GLY A 564 -7.23 -10.53 -5.38
C GLY A 564 -7.04 -10.79 -3.89
N HIS A 565 -6.08 -10.10 -3.27
CA HIS A 565 -5.80 -10.13 -1.84
C HIS A 565 -5.33 -8.76 -1.37
N VAL A 566 -5.70 -8.35 -0.15
CA VAL A 566 -5.24 -7.11 0.46
C VAL A 566 -4.61 -7.39 1.82
N VAL A 567 -3.44 -6.82 2.06
CA VAL A 567 -2.76 -6.82 3.35
C VAL A 567 -2.73 -5.41 3.90
N VAL A 568 -3.12 -5.25 5.16
CA VAL A 568 -3.07 -3.97 5.86
C VAL A 568 -2.23 -4.18 7.11
N ASP A 569 -1.07 -3.52 7.17
CA ASP A 569 -0.28 -3.44 8.41
C ASP A 569 -0.70 -2.22 9.23
N GLU A 570 -0.54 -2.31 10.54
CA GLU A 570 -1.08 -1.35 11.51
C GLU A 570 -2.56 -1.02 11.26
N ALA A 571 -3.35 -2.05 10.96
CA ALA A 571 -4.75 -1.93 10.55
C ALA A 571 -5.64 -1.24 11.59
N GLN A 572 -5.21 -1.16 12.85
CA GLN A 572 -5.93 -0.45 13.90
C GLN A 572 -5.96 1.07 13.70
N GLU A 573 -5.06 1.63 12.91
CA GLU A 573 -5.00 3.07 12.66
C GLU A 573 -6.08 3.56 11.68
N LEU A 574 -6.66 2.62 10.90
CA LEU A 574 -7.63 2.94 9.87
C LEU A 574 -8.96 3.40 10.47
N SER A 575 -9.41 4.54 9.99
CA SER A 575 -10.72 5.11 10.27
C SER A 575 -11.85 4.39 9.54
N ALA A 576 -13.09 4.65 9.96
CA ALA A 576 -14.28 4.08 9.32
C ALA A 576 -14.35 4.41 7.82
N MET A 577 -13.98 5.63 7.44
CA MET A 577 -13.92 6.04 6.03
C MET A 577 -12.82 5.32 5.24
N GLU A 578 -11.64 5.13 5.83
CA GLU A 578 -10.54 4.41 5.20
C GLU A 578 -10.88 2.92 5.02
N TRP A 579 -11.55 2.29 5.99
CA TRP A 579 -12.07 0.92 5.85
C TRP A 579 -13.02 0.77 4.65
N ARG A 580 -13.91 1.74 4.42
CA ARG A 580 -14.79 1.72 3.25
C ARG A 580 -14.01 1.76 1.94
N MET A 581 -12.98 2.60 1.87
CA MET A 581 -12.09 2.68 0.70
C MET A 581 -11.36 1.34 0.48
N VAL A 582 -10.77 0.78 1.53
CA VAL A 582 -10.02 -0.49 1.46
C VAL A 582 -10.92 -1.67 1.08
N MET A 583 -12.14 -1.75 1.63
CA MET A 583 -13.12 -2.79 1.28
C MET A 583 -13.56 -2.72 -0.18
N ARG A 584 -13.66 -1.51 -0.77
CA ARG A 584 -13.94 -1.36 -2.21
C ARG A 584 -12.84 -1.92 -3.12
N ARG A 585 -11.59 -1.94 -2.65
CA ARG A 585 -10.44 -2.50 -3.37
C ARG A 585 -10.39 -4.04 -3.29
N CYS A 586 -11.17 -4.66 -2.41
CA CYS A 586 -11.20 -6.11 -2.20
C CYS A 586 -12.63 -6.66 -2.11
N PRO A 587 -13.42 -6.69 -3.20
CA PRO A 587 -14.82 -7.14 -3.15
C PRO A 587 -15.02 -8.60 -2.74
N ASN A 588 -13.98 -9.43 -2.87
CA ASN A 588 -13.99 -10.84 -2.42
C ASN A 588 -13.69 -10.99 -0.92
N HIS A 589 -13.35 -9.90 -0.23
CA HIS A 589 -12.98 -9.81 1.18
C HIS A 589 -11.86 -10.79 1.59
N TRP A 590 -10.94 -11.11 0.68
CA TRP A 590 -9.78 -11.92 1.01
C TRP A 590 -8.66 -11.02 1.52
N MET A 591 -8.56 -10.89 2.85
CA MET A 591 -7.71 -9.88 3.47
C MET A 591 -6.88 -10.44 4.63
N THR A 592 -5.67 -9.94 4.80
CA THR A 592 -4.84 -10.18 5.97
C THR A 592 -4.64 -8.85 6.69
N LEU A 593 -5.34 -8.65 7.81
CA LEU A 593 -5.27 -7.46 8.63
C LEU A 593 -4.30 -7.72 9.77
N VAL A 594 -3.36 -6.83 9.99
CA VAL A 594 -2.30 -7.01 10.98
C VAL A 594 -2.25 -5.77 11.86
N GLY A 595 -2.26 -5.96 13.18
CA GLY A 595 -2.35 -4.82 14.09
C GLY A 595 -2.43 -5.19 15.56
N ASP A 596 -2.60 -4.16 16.39
CA ASP A 596 -2.75 -4.24 17.83
C ASP A 596 -3.66 -3.11 18.32
N THR A 597 -4.84 -3.43 18.83
CA THR A 597 -5.80 -2.41 19.30
C THR A 597 -5.27 -1.62 20.51
N ALA A 598 -4.30 -2.16 21.26
CA ALA A 598 -3.64 -1.42 22.34
C ALA A 598 -2.68 -0.33 21.82
N GLN A 599 -2.33 -0.35 20.52
CA GLN A 599 -1.46 0.64 19.87
C GLN A 599 -2.21 1.67 19.02
N THR A 600 -3.54 1.70 19.07
CA THR A 600 -4.35 2.66 18.31
C THR A 600 -4.02 4.10 18.74
N GLY A 601 -3.36 4.86 17.86
CA GLY A 601 -3.10 6.30 18.08
C GLY A 601 -3.82 7.21 17.07
N SER A 602 -4.83 6.69 16.38
CA SER A 602 -5.77 7.49 15.58
C SER A 602 -7.07 7.67 16.38
N PRO A 603 -7.59 8.91 16.57
CA PRO A 603 -8.84 9.17 17.27
C PRO A 603 -10.05 8.42 16.67
N ALA A 604 -10.03 8.21 15.35
CA ALA A 604 -11.04 7.46 14.63
C ALA A 604 -10.64 5.99 14.36
N GLY A 605 -9.57 5.51 15.00
CA GLY A 605 -9.04 4.16 14.81
C GLY A 605 -9.89 3.06 15.42
N VAL A 606 -9.37 1.83 15.38
CA VAL A 606 -10.08 0.63 15.82
C VAL A 606 -9.94 0.43 17.33
N GLU A 607 -11.07 0.42 18.03
CA GLU A 607 -11.16 -0.01 19.43
C GLU A 607 -11.44 -1.52 19.54
N SER A 608 -12.28 -2.05 18.65
CA SER A 608 -12.66 -3.46 18.59
C SER A 608 -12.75 -3.97 17.16
N TRP A 609 -12.06 -5.06 16.85
CA TRP A 609 -12.12 -5.69 15.53
C TRP A 609 -13.53 -6.17 15.16
N SER A 610 -14.31 -6.65 16.13
CA SER A 610 -15.67 -7.14 15.85
C SER A 610 -16.56 -6.04 15.32
N ASP A 611 -16.51 -4.86 15.95
CA ASP A 611 -17.45 -3.77 15.71
C ASP A 611 -17.08 -3.06 14.40
N THR A 612 -15.78 -2.90 14.13
CA THR A 612 -15.27 -2.34 12.87
C THR A 612 -15.58 -3.24 11.67
N LEU A 613 -15.49 -4.56 11.82
CA LEU A 613 -15.66 -5.50 10.71
C LEU A 613 -17.12 -5.95 10.49
N GLU A 614 -17.98 -5.85 11.51
CA GLU A 614 -19.38 -6.28 11.44
C GLU A 614 -20.14 -5.70 10.23
N PRO A 615 -20.04 -4.40 9.88
CA PRO A 615 -20.74 -3.82 8.74
C PRO A 615 -20.35 -4.43 7.39
N PHE A 616 -19.15 -4.99 7.27
CA PHE A 616 -18.58 -5.49 6.01
C PHE A 616 -18.67 -7.01 5.88
N VAL A 617 -18.32 -7.73 6.95
CA VAL A 617 -18.19 -9.21 6.92
C VAL A 617 -18.97 -9.91 8.04
N GLN A 618 -19.70 -9.18 8.88
CA GLN A 618 -20.40 -9.73 10.04
C GLN A 618 -19.42 -10.55 10.90
N SER A 619 -19.75 -11.80 11.23
CA SER A 619 -18.89 -12.72 11.98
C SER A 619 -18.00 -13.61 11.11
N ARG A 620 -17.88 -13.34 9.80
CA ARG A 620 -17.16 -14.22 8.84
C ARG A 620 -15.68 -13.87 8.72
N TRP A 621 -14.97 -13.83 9.84
CA TRP A 621 -13.54 -13.54 9.90
C TRP A 621 -12.84 -14.45 10.91
N HIS A 622 -11.54 -14.64 10.73
CA HIS A 622 -10.70 -15.43 11.62
C HIS A 622 -9.80 -14.51 12.43
N HIS A 623 -9.75 -14.72 13.74
CA HIS A 623 -8.84 -14.04 14.66
C HIS A 623 -7.70 -14.98 15.02
N HIS A 624 -6.47 -14.56 14.76
CA HIS A 624 -5.25 -15.22 15.23
C HIS A 624 -4.50 -14.27 16.13
N ARG A 625 -3.97 -14.80 17.23
CA ARG A 625 -3.22 -14.02 18.20
C ARG A 625 -1.80 -14.53 18.33
N LEU A 626 -0.83 -13.63 18.28
CA LEU A 626 0.57 -13.88 18.58
C LEU A 626 0.83 -13.60 20.06
N THR A 627 1.36 -14.59 20.79
CA THR A 627 1.48 -14.50 22.26
C THR A 627 2.90 -14.30 22.76
N ILE A 628 3.90 -14.41 21.89
CA ILE A 628 5.32 -14.41 22.25
C ILE A 628 5.99 -13.16 21.71
N ASN A 629 6.55 -12.33 22.60
CA ASN A 629 7.36 -11.17 22.25
C ASN A 629 8.86 -11.53 22.35
N TYR A 630 9.59 -11.29 21.26
CA TYR A 630 11.03 -11.55 21.19
C TYR A 630 11.86 -10.27 20.99
N ARG A 631 11.25 -9.15 20.58
CA ARG A 631 11.99 -7.90 20.31
C ARG A 631 12.14 -7.04 21.55
N THR A 632 11.12 -6.91 22.40
CA THR A 632 11.22 -6.08 23.60
C THR A 632 11.71 -6.96 24.77
N PRO A 633 12.74 -6.53 25.54
CA PRO A 633 13.17 -7.26 26.72
C PRO A 633 12.07 -7.25 27.80
N LYS A 634 11.99 -8.33 28.57
CA LYS A 634 11.07 -8.51 29.69
C LYS A 634 11.12 -7.33 30.67
N GLU A 635 12.30 -6.80 30.95
CA GLU A 635 12.49 -5.68 31.86
C GLU A 635 11.75 -4.40 31.42
N ILE A 636 11.62 -4.20 30.11
CA ILE A 636 10.86 -3.08 29.53
C ILE A 636 9.37 -3.43 29.51
N THR A 637 9.02 -4.63 29.05
CA THR A 637 7.62 -5.10 29.01
C THR A 637 6.95 -5.05 30.38
N ASP A 638 7.66 -5.40 31.46
CA ASP A 638 7.14 -5.32 32.83
C ASP A 638 6.70 -3.89 33.21
N VAL A 639 7.44 -2.85 32.78
CA VAL A 639 7.07 -1.45 33.02
C VAL A 639 5.93 -1.02 32.11
N VAL A 640 6.03 -1.34 30.83
CA VAL A 640 5.05 -0.97 29.81
C VAL A 640 3.68 -1.63 30.07
N ASP A 641 3.65 -2.84 30.63
CA ASP A 641 2.40 -3.53 30.98
C ASP A 641 1.53 -2.70 31.94
N HIS A 642 2.13 -1.85 32.78
CA HIS A 642 1.37 -0.95 33.65
C HIS A 642 0.64 0.15 32.84
N ILE A 643 1.28 0.66 31.78
CA ILE A 643 0.66 1.60 30.83
C ILE A 643 -0.47 0.90 30.08
N ARG A 644 -0.24 -0.34 29.60
CA ARG A 644 -1.25 -1.09 28.86
C ARG A 644 -2.54 -1.29 29.66
N HIS A 645 -2.47 -1.54 30.97
CA HIS A 645 -3.68 -1.70 31.78
C HIS A 645 -4.58 -0.45 31.79
N HIS A 646 -4.02 0.74 31.55
CA HIS A 646 -4.80 1.98 31.41
C HIS A 646 -5.40 2.13 30.02
N VAL A 647 -4.72 1.64 28.99
CA VAL A 647 -5.09 1.76 27.58
C VAL A 647 -6.09 0.67 27.14
N ALA A 648 -5.79 -0.59 27.47
CA ALA A 648 -6.49 -1.76 26.99
C ALA A 648 -6.56 -2.84 28.10
N PRO A 649 -7.41 -2.63 29.13
CA PRO A 649 -7.48 -3.51 30.31
C PRO A 649 -7.90 -4.95 29.99
N ASP A 650 -8.69 -5.15 28.93
CA ASP A 650 -9.19 -6.47 28.53
C ASP A 650 -8.19 -7.28 27.68
N THR A 651 -7.03 -6.70 27.36
CA THR A 651 -6.00 -7.34 26.54
C THR A 651 -4.93 -7.98 27.43
N SER A 652 -4.77 -9.31 27.34
CA SER A 652 -3.74 -10.03 28.11
C SER A 652 -2.32 -9.65 27.66
N SER A 653 -1.31 -9.77 28.52
CA SER A 653 0.07 -9.53 28.12
C SER A 653 0.64 -10.63 27.25
N ASP A 654 1.49 -10.23 26.33
CA ASP A 654 2.36 -11.13 25.60
C ASP A 654 3.52 -11.55 26.51
N THR A 655 3.98 -12.79 26.34
CA THR A 655 5.09 -13.31 27.12
C THR A 655 6.40 -12.89 26.46
N ALA A 656 7.13 -11.99 27.10
CA ALA A 656 8.49 -11.62 26.69
C ALA A 656 9.47 -12.73 27.08
N ILE A 657 10.11 -13.34 26.08
CA ILE A 657 11.10 -14.42 26.29
C ILE A 657 12.53 -13.88 26.47
N ARG A 658 12.82 -12.69 25.92
CA ARG A 658 14.14 -12.08 25.98
C ARG A 658 14.32 -11.31 27.29
N SER A 659 15.46 -11.50 27.94
CA SER A 659 15.90 -10.70 29.08
C SER A 659 17.34 -10.26 28.83
N ASN A 660 17.64 -8.98 29.05
CA ASN A 660 18.99 -8.44 28.89
C ASN A 660 19.59 -7.95 30.22
N GLY A 661 18.86 -8.07 31.33
CA GLY A 661 19.30 -7.69 32.66
C GLY A 661 19.40 -6.18 32.89
N ARG A 662 19.03 -5.34 31.90
CA ARG A 662 19.06 -3.88 32.01
C ARG A 662 17.65 -3.38 32.34
N ARG A 663 17.45 -2.93 33.57
CA ARG A 663 16.17 -2.34 33.99
C ARG A 663 16.02 -0.93 33.41
N PRO A 664 14.78 -0.49 33.12
CA PRO A 664 14.53 0.89 32.77
C PRO A 664 15.05 1.85 33.84
N THR A 665 15.69 2.94 33.40
CA THR A 665 16.30 3.92 34.30
C THR A 665 15.37 5.14 34.43
N MET A 666 15.07 5.54 35.66
CA MET A 666 14.27 6.71 35.96
C MET A 666 15.21 7.84 36.41
N VAL A 667 15.24 8.96 35.68
CA VAL A 667 16.11 10.10 35.95
C VAL A 667 15.28 11.33 36.33
N TYR A 668 15.46 11.77 37.57
CA TYR A 668 14.82 12.99 38.06
C TYR A 668 15.62 14.23 37.67
N VAL A 669 15.00 15.15 36.93
CA VAL A 669 15.59 16.42 36.48
C VAL A 669 14.61 17.56 36.79
N PRO A 670 14.65 18.15 38.00
CA PRO A 670 13.73 19.21 38.40
C PRO A 670 13.87 20.49 37.55
N GLU A 671 15.04 20.71 36.94
CA GLU A 671 15.29 21.86 36.09
C GLU A 671 14.39 21.88 34.84
N LEU A 672 13.83 20.75 34.41
CA LEU A 672 12.88 20.69 33.28
C LEU A 672 11.58 21.45 33.57
N GLU A 673 11.19 21.68 34.84
CA GLU A 673 10.02 22.53 35.17
C GLU A 673 10.18 23.95 34.61
N SER A 674 11.41 24.43 34.50
CA SER A 674 11.69 25.76 33.95
C SER A 674 11.40 25.87 32.44
N CYS A 675 11.34 24.74 31.73
CA CYS A 675 10.94 24.64 30.33
C CYS A 675 9.42 24.44 30.16
N ARG A 676 8.65 24.23 31.23
CA ARG A 676 7.17 24.16 31.19
C ARG A 676 6.50 25.54 31.32
N ALA A 677 7.23 26.56 31.79
CA ALA A 677 6.69 27.87 32.12
C ALA A 677 6.44 28.77 30.89
N THR A 678 5.51 28.38 30.03
CA THR A 678 4.94 29.26 28.97
C THR A 678 3.43 29.01 28.81
N ASP A 679 2.71 28.93 29.93
CA ASP A 679 1.25 29.02 29.92
C ASP A 679 0.77 30.43 29.56
N ALA A 680 -0.29 30.46 28.76
CA ALA A 680 -0.76 31.52 27.87
C ALA A 680 -1.32 32.82 28.52
N GLU A 681 -0.97 33.19 29.76
CA GLU A 681 -1.48 34.41 30.41
C GLU A 681 -0.48 35.59 30.52
N SER A 682 0.79 35.40 30.15
CA SER A 682 1.83 36.45 30.31
C SER A 682 2.17 37.25 29.04
N ALA A 683 1.49 37.03 27.91
CA ALA A 683 1.80 37.67 26.62
C ALA A 683 1.51 39.18 26.52
N HIS A 684 1.25 39.88 27.63
CA HIS A 684 0.93 41.31 27.63
C HIS A 684 1.83 42.21 28.50
N HIS A 685 2.98 41.74 28.97
CA HIS A 685 4.00 42.66 29.50
C HIS A 685 5.34 42.47 28.79
N GLU A 686 5.53 43.25 27.72
CA GLU A 686 6.85 43.59 27.22
C GLU A 686 7.66 44.29 28.31
N SER A 687 8.67 43.60 28.83
CA SER A 687 9.90 44.26 29.25
C SER A 687 11.08 43.33 29.00
N ALA A 688 11.95 43.76 28.10
CA ALA A 688 13.26 43.19 27.87
C ALA A 688 14.06 43.16 29.18
N ASP A 689 14.38 41.96 29.66
CA ASP A 689 15.55 41.77 30.51
C ASP A 689 16.20 40.39 30.28
N SER A 690 17.53 40.42 30.24
CA SER A 690 18.42 39.42 29.67
C SER A 690 18.73 38.23 30.59
N ASP A 691 17.70 37.57 31.14
CA ASP A 691 17.87 36.43 32.09
C ASP A 691 17.41 35.06 31.55
N HIS A 692 16.78 35.00 30.36
CA HIS A 692 16.28 33.74 29.80
C HIS A 692 17.39 32.78 29.30
N GLY A 693 18.62 33.27 29.14
CA GLY A 693 19.76 32.44 28.74
C GLY A 693 20.31 31.57 29.88
N GLN A 694 20.20 32.02 31.14
CA GLN A 694 20.86 31.39 32.28
C GLN A 694 20.07 30.20 32.86
N VAL A 695 18.75 30.16 32.61
CA VAL A 695 17.86 29.05 33.02
C VAL A 695 17.91 27.88 32.03
N ARG A 696 18.22 28.14 30.76
CA ARG A 696 18.32 27.11 29.71
C ARG A 696 19.62 26.32 29.75
N THR A 697 20.74 26.94 30.15
CA THR A 697 22.05 26.26 30.24
C THR A 697 22.05 25.06 31.21
N PRO A 698 21.51 25.16 32.45
CA PRO A 698 21.44 24.04 33.38
C PRO A 698 20.63 22.85 32.86
N VAL A 699 19.52 23.11 32.16
CA VAL A 699 18.69 22.06 31.56
C VAL A 699 19.45 21.35 30.44
N VAL A 700 20.07 22.12 29.53
CA VAL A 700 20.89 21.59 28.44
C VAL A 700 22.05 20.75 28.99
N ASP A 701 22.78 21.25 29.99
CA ASP A 701 23.91 20.54 30.61
C ASP A 701 23.46 19.21 31.24
N LYS A 702 22.28 19.19 31.88
CA LYS A 702 21.77 18.00 32.55
C LYS A 702 21.23 16.97 31.57
N LEU A 703 20.47 17.41 30.56
CA LEU A 703 20.03 16.54 29.45
C LEU A 703 21.22 15.97 28.69
N GLN A 704 22.23 16.80 28.41
CA GLN A 704 23.49 16.36 27.80
C GLN A 704 24.16 15.25 28.63
N HIS A 705 24.20 15.40 29.95
CA HIS A 705 24.76 14.38 30.83
C HIS A 705 24.01 13.04 30.73
N VAL A 706 22.67 13.09 30.75
CA VAL A 706 21.82 11.89 30.62
C VAL A 706 22.01 11.23 29.25
N ILE A 707 21.96 12.01 28.16
CA ILE A 707 22.17 11.50 26.80
C ILE A 707 23.56 10.92 26.65
N SER A 708 24.59 11.54 27.25
CA SER A 708 25.97 11.03 27.24
C SER A 708 26.14 9.76 28.07
N GLU A 709 25.41 9.61 29.17
CA GLU A 709 25.42 8.39 29.99
C GLU A 709 24.76 7.23 29.24
N VAL A 710 23.62 7.49 28.60
CA VAL A 710 22.94 6.53 27.72
C VAL A 710 23.88 6.15 26.57
N ALA A 711 24.38 7.12 25.81
CA ALA A 711 25.30 6.89 24.69
C ALA A 711 26.60 6.18 25.12
N GLY A 712 27.17 6.53 26.27
CA GLY A 712 28.38 5.92 26.81
C GLY A 712 28.18 4.49 27.32
N ALA A 713 26.96 4.12 27.66
CA ALA A 713 26.60 2.74 28.01
C ALA A 713 26.42 1.84 26.78
N ILE A 714 26.54 2.40 25.57
CA ILE A 714 26.26 1.73 24.31
C ILE A 714 27.47 1.80 23.37
N SER A 715 27.61 0.83 22.46
CA SER A 715 28.60 0.88 21.38
C SER A 715 28.24 1.98 20.37
N SER A 716 29.25 2.59 19.73
CA SER A 716 29.11 3.73 18.82
C SER A 716 28.26 3.51 17.56
N GLU A 717 27.79 2.28 17.31
CA GLU A 717 26.99 1.90 16.13
C GLU A 717 25.48 1.74 16.42
N ARG A 718 25.02 1.99 17.66
CA ARG A 718 23.61 1.79 18.05
C ARG A 718 22.78 3.07 17.97
N THR A 719 21.47 2.88 17.86
CA THR A 719 20.50 3.98 17.65
C THR A 719 19.82 4.42 18.94
N ILE A 720 19.66 5.74 19.10
CA ILE A 720 18.99 6.35 20.25
C ILE A 720 17.83 7.21 19.75
N ALA A 721 16.63 6.99 20.28
CA ALA A 721 15.49 7.89 20.08
C ALA A 721 15.23 8.69 21.35
N ILE A 722 15.06 10.00 21.19
CA ILE A 722 14.59 10.90 22.24
C ILE A 722 13.15 11.28 21.89
N VAL A 723 12.23 10.96 22.79
CA VAL A 723 10.79 11.17 22.60
C VAL A 723 10.27 12.15 23.64
N THR A 724 9.59 13.20 23.19
CA THR A 724 8.99 14.25 24.02
C THR A 724 7.67 14.71 23.39
N ALA A 725 6.82 15.39 24.15
CA ALA A 725 5.59 15.97 23.61
C ALA A 725 5.89 17.15 22.67
N ALA A 726 5.21 17.19 21.51
CA ALA A 726 5.40 18.19 20.45
C ALA A 726 4.99 19.62 20.85
N ASN A 727 4.19 19.77 21.92
CA ASN A 727 3.64 21.05 22.36
C ASN A 727 4.62 21.92 23.16
N ASN A 728 5.88 21.50 23.33
CA ASN A 728 6.89 22.25 24.06
C ASN A 728 8.11 22.62 23.19
N PRO A 729 8.03 23.68 22.38
CA PRO A 729 9.11 24.08 21.48
C PRO A 729 10.39 24.51 22.22
N ASP A 730 10.24 25.02 23.44
CA ASP A 730 11.39 25.38 24.28
C ASP A 730 12.15 24.13 24.74
N LEU A 731 11.44 23.07 25.12
CA LEU A 731 12.05 21.76 25.44
C LEU A 731 12.72 21.13 24.22
N HIS A 732 12.07 21.13 23.05
CA HIS A 732 12.70 20.67 21.80
C HIS A 732 14.00 21.44 21.52
N SER A 733 14.00 22.77 21.65
CA SER A 733 15.20 23.57 21.46
C SER A 733 16.33 23.25 22.44
N CYS A 734 16.00 22.87 23.68
CA CYS A 734 16.98 22.45 24.68
C CYS A 734 17.55 21.06 24.36
N ILE A 735 16.71 20.14 23.89
CA ILE A 735 17.13 18.79 23.46
C ILE A 735 18.03 18.90 22.23
N ASP A 736 17.64 19.68 21.20
CA ASP A 736 18.44 19.93 20.01
C ASP A 736 19.82 20.47 20.36
N GLN A 737 19.90 21.44 21.29
CA GLN A 737 21.17 21.99 21.76
C GLN A 737 22.00 20.94 22.52
N ALA A 738 21.39 20.08 23.34
CA ALA A 738 22.09 19.03 24.07
C ALA A 738 22.67 17.96 23.12
N VAL A 739 21.96 17.62 22.04
CA VAL A 739 22.41 16.66 21.02
C VAL A 739 23.55 17.25 20.17
N GLN A 740 23.39 18.48 19.67
CA GLN A 740 24.42 19.16 18.86
C GLN A 740 25.75 19.34 19.61
N GLN A 741 25.71 19.52 20.93
CA GLN A 741 26.92 19.65 21.76
C GLN A 741 27.66 18.32 21.99
N SER A 742 27.08 17.18 21.58
CA SER A 742 27.62 15.84 21.88
C SER A 742 28.33 15.18 20.70
N ASP A 743 28.41 15.80 19.52
CA ASP A 743 29.04 15.25 18.29
C ASP A 743 28.44 13.87 17.88
N LEU A 744 27.19 13.60 18.29
CA LEU A 744 26.44 12.33 18.11
C LEU A 744 25.30 12.45 17.07
N ASP A 745 25.27 13.51 16.26
CA ASP A 745 24.16 13.85 15.35
C ASP A 745 23.73 12.73 14.38
N GLN A 746 24.58 11.73 14.12
CA GLN A 746 24.26 10.64 13.19
C GLN A 746 23.56 9.42 13.83
N SER A 747 23.51 9.32 15.17
CA SER A 747 22.93 8.16 15.88
C SER A 747 21.74 8.50 16.79
N VAL A 748 21.45 9.78 16.98
CA VAL A 748 20.36 10.27 17.84
C VAL A 748 19.25 10.87 16.98
N SER A 749 18.01 10.39 17.15
CA SER A 749 16.81 10.94 16.52
C SER A 749 15.90 11.55 17.57
N ILE A 750 15.51 12.81 17.39
CA ILE A 750 14.51 13.48 18.23
C ILE A 750 13.18 13.34 17.50
N LEU A 751 12.21 12.71 18.14
CA LEU A 751 10.96 12.28 17.52
C LEU A 751 9.76 12.63 18.39
N ASP A 752 8.66 12.94 17.73
CA ASP A 752 7.36 12.95 18.39
C ASP A 752 6.87 11.50 18.59
N PRO A 753 6.00 11.22 19.59
CA PRO A 753 5.49 9.87 19.83
C PRO A 753 4.89 9.22 18.57
N SER A 754 4.18 10.01 17.75
CA SER A 754 3.57 9.56 16.50
C SER A 754 4.59 9.14 15.43
N GLU A 755 5.79 9.75 15.41
CA GLU A 755 6.86 9.47 14.44
C GLU A 755 7.64 8.20 14.80
N THR A 756 7.54 7.73 16.04
CA THR A 756 8.19 6.47 16.46
C THR A 756 7.52 5.24 15.87
N LYS A 757 6.29 5.36 15.34
CA LYS A 757 5.51 4.25 14.78
C LYS A 757 6.22 3.57 13.60
N GLY A 758 6.26 2.25 13.64
CA GLY A 758 6.93 1.44 12.62
C GLY A 758 8.47 1.48 12.64
N LEU A 759 9.07 2.20 13.60
CA LEU A 759 10.52 2.25 13.80
C LEU A 759 10.93 1.39 15.02
N GLU A 760 12.22 1.13 15.18
CA GLU A 760 12.78 0.45 16.35
C GLU A 760 14.14 1.05 16.67
N PHE A 761 14.41 1.28 17.96
CA PHE A 761 15.65 1.86 18.44
C PHE A 761 16.30 0.93 19.45
N ASP A 762 17.62 0.94 19.51
CA ASP A 762 18.31 0.23 20.59
C ASP A 762 17.90 0.85 21.93
N GLU A 763 17.96 2.17 22.04
CA GLU A 763 17.65 2.87 23.30
C GLU A 763 16.64 3.99 23.07
N VAL A 764 15.65 4.08 23.97
CA VAL A 764 14.64 5.14 23.93
C VAL A 764 14.73 5.95 25.22
N VAL A 765 14.80 7.27 25.07
CA VAL A 765 14.76 8.24 26.15
C VAL A 765 13.43 8.99 26.07
N ILE A 766 12.53 8.75 27.02
CA ILE A 766 11.24 9.44 27.12
C ILE A 766 11.41 10.61 28.09
N ILE A 767 11.17 11.82 27.63
CA ILE A 767 11.25 13.04 28.44
C ILE A 767 9.83 13.51 28.75
N GLU A 768 9.54 13.74 30.03
CA GLU A 768 8.23 14.17 30.54
C GLU A 768 7.06 13.29 30.07
N PRO A 769 7.00 12.02 30.51
CA PRO A 769 5.93 11.10 30.10
C PRO A 769 4.51 11.59 30.46
N GLU A 770 4.37 12.41 31.51
CA GLU A 770 3.10 13.07 31.86
C GLU A 770 2.62 14.02 30.76
N ASP A 771 3.53 14.77 30.15
CA ASP A 771 3.17 15.70 29.08
C ASP A 771 2.69 14.92 27.86
N ILE A 772 3.29 13.78 27.54
CA ILE A 772 2.83 12.90 26.45
C ILE A 772 1.45 12.32 26.79
N ALA A 773 1.28 11.77 27.99
CA ALA A 773 0.06 11.06 28.38
C ALA A 773 -1.20 11.94 28.45
N TYR A 774 -1.07 13.17 28.94
CA TYR A 774 -2.21 14.04 29.21
C TYR A 774 -2.44 15.15 28.19
N THR A 775 -1.52 15.38 27.26
CA THR A 775 -1.69 16.41 26.22
C THR A 775 -2.63 15.97 25.10
N ALA A 776 -2.52 14.71 24.65
CA ALA A 776 -3.32 14.18 23.54
C ALA A 776 -4.46 13.29 24.05
N VAL A 777 -5.55 13.18 23.26
CA VAL A 777 -6.70 12.33 23.63
C VAL A 777 -6.28 10.87 23.79
N GLN A 778 -5.33 10.42 22.96
CA GLN A 778 -4.73 9.09 22.99
C GLN A 778 -3.29 9.10 23.53
N GLY A 779 -2.95 10.05 24.42
CA GLY A 779 -1.59 10.23 24.92
C GLY A 779 -1.00 9.01 25.63
N PHE A 780 -1.84 8.21 26.31
CA PHE A 780 -1.39 6.96 26.95
C PHE A 780 -1.01 5.88 25.92
N GLN A 781 -1.73 5.80 24.78
CA GLN A 781 -1.40 4.93 23.66
C GLN A 781 -0.07 5.36 23.02
N ASP A 782 0.10 6.66 22.79
CA ASP A 782 1.33 7.21 22.24
C ASP A 782 2.55 6.95 23.14
N LEU A 783 2.37 7.05 24.46
CA LEU A 783 3.40 6.70 25.43
C LEU A 783 3.70 5.20 25.44
N TYR A 784 2.67 4.34 25.34
CA TYR A 784 2.83 2.89 25.20
C TYR A 784 3.62 2.53 23.93
N VAL A 785 3.27 3.15 22.80
CA VAL A 785 3.99 2.98 21.53
C VAL A 785 5.43 3.43 21.69
N ALA A 786 5.69 4.66 22.14
CA ALA A 786 7.05 5.18 22.29
C ALA A 786 7.95 4.28 23.15
N ALA A 787 7.43 3.81 24.30
CA ALA A 787 8.18 2.94 25.22
C ALA A 787 8.47 1.56 24.62
N THR A 788 7.58 1.02 23.77
CA THR A 788 7.72 -0.31 23.18
C THR A 788 8.66 -0.37 21.97
N ARG A 789 9.09 0.79 21.46
CA ARG A 789 10.09 0.90 20.39
C ARG A 789 11.52 0.65 20.87
N ALA A 790 11.72 0.56 22.19
CA ALA A 790 12.99 0.24 22.82
C ALA A 790 13.33 -1.25 22.72
N THR A 791 14.50 -1.56 22.17
CA THR A 791 14.99 -2.94 22.01
C THR A 791 16.22 -3.25 22.87
N GLN A 792 16.76 -2.34 23.66
CA GLN A 792 17.86 -2.63 24.59
C GLN A 792 17.67 -1.93 25.93
N GLY A 793 17.32 -0.65 25.92
CA GLY A 793 17.09 0.07 27.16
C GLY A 793 16.08 1.19 27.01
N LEU A 794 15.47 1.51 28.14
CA LEU A 794 14.47 2.56 28.28
C LEU A 794 14.94 3.49 29.40
N THR A 795 15.06 4.77 29.11
CA THR A 795 15.33 5.81 30.09
C THR A 795 14.16 6.77 30.13
N VAL A 796 13.65 7.07 31.31
CA VAL A 796 12.56 8.02 31.52
C VAL A 796 13.09 9.20 32.32
N VAL A 797 12.98 10.40 31.76
CA VAL A 797 13.41 11.65 32.38
C VAL A 797 12.17 12.43 32.79
N TYR A 798 12.10 12.89 34.03
CA TYR A 798 10.92 13.56 34.58
C TYR A 798 11.30 14.63 35.61
N SER A 799 10.50 15.70 35.69
CA SER A 799 10.63 16.76 36.71
C SER A 799 9.60 16.73 37.82
N GLY A 800 8.44 16.14 37.56
CA GLY A 800 7.30 16.06 38.48
C GLY A 800 7.31 14.81 39.36
N GLN A 801 6.11 14.31 39.71
CA GLN A 801 6.00 12.98 40.29
C GLN A 801 6.27 11.93 39.22
N PRO A 802 6.98 10.84 39.55
CA PRO A 802 7.18 9.78 38.57
C PRO A 802 5.83 9.09 38.29
N MET A 803 5.40 9.10 37.03
CA MET A 803 4.25 8.30 36.57
C MET A 803 4.48 6.79 36.79
N PHE A 804 5.75 6.37 36.86
CA PHE A 804 6.18 4.99 37.06
C PHE A 804 6.97 4.88 38.37
N GLU A 805 6.52 4.08 39.34
CA GLU A 805 7.38 3.71 40.46
C GLU A 805 8.47 2.76 39.98
N SER A 806 9.73 3.00 40.38
CA SER A 806 10.76 1.97 40.25
C SER A 806 10.37 0.80 41.15
N ALA A 807 10.03 -0.35 40.56
CA ALA A 807 9.76 -1.58 41.31
C ALA A 807 10.99 -2.06 42.10
#